data_AF-A0AAU6IR31-F1
#
_entry.id   AF-A0AAU6IR31-F1
#
_cell.length_a   1.000
_cell.length_b   1.000
_cell.length_c   1.000
_cell.angle_alpha   90.00
_cell.angle_beta   90.00
_cell.angle_gamma   90.00
#
_symmetry.space_group_name_H-M   'P 1'
#
loop_
_entity.id
_entity.type
_entity.pdbx_description
1 polymer ?
#
loop_
_entity_poly.entity_id
_entity_poly.type
_entity_poly.pdbx_seq_one_letter_code
_entity_poly.pdbx_strand_id
1 'polypeptide(L)'
;MGEGRWRRFAGTWWRSIAVWAVSTVTMLVLAGILPDFQLQSDNGDSATRIAVTAALGAGAFGILSALVWPLLVRALLLVPALVLGLVVFFLNGGLLLFALALVPDGRGEANPETAVVVAAVMSAVASATGGALAVRDDDAYRRRLYRLADRRRRRGSAGAGPSTPGTVFLQLDGVGHDVLRYAVDRGVMPTVGAWLGSGTHRLTPWRTDWSSQTGASQLGILHGSNYDVPAFRWYEKDTREIQVSNRPTSAAELQRRAIEHTGDGGLLTLDGASRGNLFSGGAEQVALVLSVAARRGKENRSRAGYFAYFSDPANAVRTALSFVAEVGREIGQSTRARLTRRRPRVGRGGLYPFIRAFATVVERDVVVAAVIGDMLAGRSAVYADLVAYDEVAHHSGPVSHDAEKVLARLDRSLALLAKVAEHAPRPYRIVVLSDHGQSPGETFRARYGLGLQDLVRAGCGLPVPRRARRTHSGAEARAAVRAALRRPVEEGDEKHRPASRRSEPIVLASGNLGLVSFPDVPHRMSKEEIDARHPALLTTLANHPGIGFLLVRSEEHGAVVLGARGAEIPLADLDGRPGPLADFGAHAADAVRRTDSFPHTADIMVNSWYDPAEGEVLAFEEQIGSHGGLGGAQGHPFLLAPEAFSPPVAKGVELVGAQQVHHVLRRWLREGSGPQVPLDESRHEPAPDASFTAATVTPQDDSA
;
A
#
# COMPACT_ATOMS: atom_id res chain seq x y z
N MET A 1 24.01 10.85 40.62
CA MET A 1 23.98 10.63 39.16
C MET A 1 24.81 9.43 38.63
N GLY A 2 25.40 8.56 39.49
CA GLY A 2 26.33 7.49 39.06
C GLY A 2 25.70 6.12 38.74
N GLU A 3 24.85 5.58 39.62
CA GLU A 3 24.47 4.15 39.60
C GLU A 3 23.63 3.73 38.39
N GLY A 4 22.72 4.60 37.92
CA GLY A 4 21.90 4.32 36.75
C GLY A 4 22.71 4.21 35.45
N ARG A 5 23.88 4.88 35.35
CA ARG A 5 24.74 4.83 34.14
C ARG A 5 25.56 3.53 34.08
N TRP A 6 25.98 3.02 35.23
CA TRP A 6 26.70 1.75 35.37
C TRP A 6 25.80 0.54 35.08
N ARG A 7 24.58 0.53 35.64
CA ARG A 7 23.57 -0.51 35.29
C ARG A 7 23.20 -0.50 33.80
N ARG A 8 23.17 0.69 33.17
CA ARG A 8 22.93 0.87 31.72
C ARG A 8 24.05 0.30 30.86
N PHE A 9 25.31 0.55 31.23
CA PHE A 9 26.46 -0.02 30.54
C PHE A 9 26.49 -1.54 30.71
N ALA A 10 26.38 -2.03 31.94
CA ALA A 10 26.40 -3.46 32.25
C ALA A 10 25.33 -4.26 31.47
N GLY A 11 24.10 -3.75 31.37
CA GLY A 11 23.03 -4.41 30.61
C GLY A 11 23.25 -4.46 29.09
N THR A 12 23.91 -3.44 28.52
CA THR A 12 24.25 -3.43 27.09
C THR A 12 25.40 -4.38 26.79
N TRP A 13 26.44 -4.34 27.64
CA TRP A 13 27.59 -5.24 27.58
C TRP A 13 27.18 -6.71 27.73
N TRP A 14 26.31 -7.03 28.69
CA TRP A 14 25.82 -8.40 28.90
C TRP A 14 25.07 -8.96 27.70
N ARG A 15 24.28 -8.12 27.01
CA ARG A 15 23.57 -8.55 25.80
C ARG A 15 24.49 -8.75 24.62
N SER A 16 25.47 -7.87 24.44
CA SER A 16 26.50 -8.05 23.41
C SER A 16 27.27 -9.35 23.65
N ILE A 17 27.61 -9.67 24.90
CA ILE A 17 28.24 -10.94 25.29
C ILE A 17 27.30 -12.12 25.02
N ALA A 18 26.02 -12.02 25.37
CA ALA A 18 25.05 -13.10 25.14
C ALA A 18 24.82 -13.38 23.65
N VAL A 19 24.65 -12.32 22.84
CA VAL A 19 24.53 -12.45 21.38
C VAL A 19 25.81 -13.04 20.78
N TRP A 20 26.98 -12.58 21.26
CA TRP A 20 28.26 -13.12 20.81
C TRP A 20 28.41 -14.60 21.17
N ALA A 21 28.11 -14.99 22.40
CA ALA A 21 28.19 -16.38 22.85
C ALA A 21 27.26 -17.30 22.04
N VAL A 22 26.00 -16.90 21.83
CA VAL A 22 25.06 -17.69 21.02
C VAL A 22 25.51 -17.75 19.55
N SER A 23 26.07 -16.67 19.02
CA SER A 23 26.62 -16.65 17.66
C SER A 23 27.83 -17.59 17.54
N THR A 24 28.73 -17.60 18.52
CA THR A 24 29.87 -18.54 18.59
C THR A 24 29.40 -19.99 18.59
N VAL A 25 28.42 -20.33 19.43
CA VAL A 25 27.83 -21.68 19.46
C VAL A 25 27.18 -22.03 18.11
N THR A 26 26.47 -21.09 17.50
CA THR A 26 25.85 -21.29 16.18
C THR A 26 26.90 -21.59 15.12
N MET A 27 28.02 -20.85 15.13
CA MET A 27 29.09 -21.06 14.16
C MET A 27 29.77 -22.42 14.35
N LEU A 28 29.96 -22.87 15.59
CA LEU A 28 30.47 -24.21 15.89
C LEU A 28 29.52 -25.31 15.41
N VAL A 29 28.21 -25.15 15.64
CA VAL A 29 27.20 -26.11 15.17
C VAL A 29 27.17 -26.17 13.64
N LEU A 30 27.23 -25.01 12.97
CA LEU A 30 27.26 -24.95 11.51
C LEU A 30 28.53 -25.60 10.94
N ALA A 31 29.69 -25.42 11.58
CA ALA A 31 30.93 -26.07 11.17
C ALA A 31 30.90 -27.59 11.37
N GLY A 32 30.12 -28.10 12.33
CA GLY A 32 29.92 -29.53 12.52
C GLY A 32 28.92 -30.17 11.55
N ILE A 33 28.00 -29.39 10.97
CA ILE A 33 26.92 -29.89 10.10
C ILE A 33 27.26 -29.70 8.62
N LEU A 34 27.96 -28.62 8.26
CA LEU A 34 28.26 -28.26 6.88
C LEU A 34 29.69 -28.67 6.53
N PRO A 35 29.89 -29.67 5.66
CA PRO A 35 31.24 -30.19 5.34
C PRO A 35 32.13 -29.14 4.64
N ASP A 36 31.52 -28.21 3.92
CA ASP A 36 32.18 -27.13 3.19
C ASP A 36 32.35 -25.83 4.02
N PHE A 37 32.09 -25.89 5.33
CA PHE A 37 32.33 -24.79 6.26
C PHE A 37 33.27 -25.25 7.37
N GLN A 38 34.58 -25.11 7.11
CA GLN A 38 35.60 -25.59 8.02
C GLN A 38 36.20 -24.43 8.82
N LEU A 39 36.20 -24.58 10.13
CA LEU A 39 36.97 -23.72 11.04
C LEU A 39 38.35 -24.32 11.36
N GLN A 40 38.75 -25.37 10.60
CA GLN A 40 39.94 -26.17 10.75
C GLN A 40 40.91 -25.94 9.58
N SER A 41 42.21 -26.11 9.85
CA SER A 41 43.21 -26.40 8.81
C SER A 41 43.36 -27.91 8.68
N ASP A 42 43.72 -28.40 7.49
CA ASP A 42 43.94 -29.82 7.16
C ASP A 42 44.86 -30.59 8.13
N ASN A 43 45.61 -29.89 9.00
CA ASN A 43 46.38 -30.47 10.09
C ASN A 43 45.71 -30.16 11.45
N GLY A 44 45.07 -31.19 12.00
CA GLY A 44 44.16 -31.15 13.15
C GLY A 44 44.55 -30.24 14.33
N ASP A 45 43.63 -29.37 14.70
CA ASP A 45 43.71 -28.46 15.85
C ASP A 45 42.97 -28.98 17.09
N SER A 46 43.41 -28.57 18.29
CA SER A 46 42.70 -28.82 19.55
C SER A 46 41.30 -28.19 19.56
N ALA A 47 40.33 -28.82 20.23
CA ALA A 47 38.96 -28.29 20.40
C ALA A 47 38.93 -26.85 20.93
N THR A 48 39.90 -26.48 21.77
CA THR A 48 40.07 -25.13 22.31
C THR A 48 40.36 -24.10 21.21
N ARG A 49 41.19 -24.44 20.21
CA ARG A 49 41.48 -23.54 19.09
C ARG A 49 40.27 -23.35 18.20
N ILE A 50 39.51 -24.41 17.91
CA ILE A 50 38.28 -24.33 17.12
C ILE A 50 37.27 -23.39 17.80
N ALA A 51 37.10 -23.51 19.12
CA ALA A 51 36.23 -22.62 19.89
C ALA A 51 36.71 -21.16 19.86
N VAL A 52 38.03 -20.92 19.93
CA VAL A 52 38.60 -19.57 19.85
C VAL A 52 38.42 -18.97 18.45
N THR A 53 38.69 -19.73 17.37
CA THR A 53 38.45 -19.32 15.98
C THR A 53 36.97 -19.00 15.75
N ALA A 54 36.07 -19.82 16.29
CA ALA A 54 34.64 -19.55 16.24
C ALA A 54 34.27 -18.25 16.98
N ALA A 55 34.83 -18.03 18.17
CA ALA A 55 34.57 -16.82 18.93
C ALA A 55 35.08 -15.56 18.22
N LEU A 56 36.31 -15.60 17.70
CA LEU A 56 36.92 -14.49 16.97
C LEU A 56 36.17 -14.21 15.66
N GLY A 57 35.85 -15.24 14.88
CA GLY A 57 35.10 -15.07 13.63
C GLY A 57 33.68 -14.56 13.85
N ALA A 58 32.97 -15.05 14.87
CA ALA A 58 31.62 -14.57 15.22
C ALA A 58 31.66 -13.12 15.71
N GLY A 59 32.69 -12.75 16.48
CA GLY A 59 32.92 -11.39 16.95
C GLY A 59 33.25 -10.42 15.80
N ALA A 60 34.19 -10.80 14.93
CA ALA A 60 34.57 -10.03 13.76
C ALA A 60 33.39 -9.86 12.79
N PHE A 61 32.66 -10.94 12.50
CA PHE A 61 31.44 -10.88 11.69
C PHE A 61 30.42 -9.93 12.31
N GLY A 62 30.14 -10.05 13.61
CA GLY A 62 29.21 -9.16 14.31
C GLY A 62 29.61 -7.68 14.25
N ILE A 63 30.90 -7.36 14.42
CA ILE A 63 31.41 -5.99 14.33
C ILE A 63 31.32 -5.46 12.89
N LEU A 64 31.76 -6.24 11.91
CA LEU A 64 31.69 -5.87 10.49
C LEU A 64 30.24 -5.66 10.07
N SER A 65 29.32 -6.53 10.47
CA SER A 65 27.89 -6.37 10.21
C SER A 65 27.30 -5.15 10.92
N ALA A 66 27.84 -4.72 12.06
CA ALA A 66 27.36 -3.50 12.72
C ALA A 66 27.90 -2.21 12.07
N LEU A 67 29.13 -2.23 11.55
CA LEU A 67 29.83 -1.04 11.04
C LEU A 67 29.73 -0.87 9.51
N VAL A 68 29.91 -1.95 8.76
CA VAL A 68 30.00 -1.96 7.29
C VAL A 68 28.60 -2.06 6.67
N TRP A 69 27.69 -2.82 7.30
CA TRP A 69 26.33 -3.00 6.79
C TRP A 69 25.55 -1.69 6.56
N PRO A 70 25.53 -0.72 7.51
CA PRO A 70 24.78 0.52 7.29
C PRO A 70 25.35 1.35 6.14
N LEU A 71 26.67 1.28 5.90
CA LEU A 71 27.34 1.96 4.80
C LEU A 71 27.00 1.29 3.45
N LEU A 72 27.01 -0.05 3.41
CA LEU A 72 26.59 -0.83 2.25
C LEU A 72 25.13 -0.54 1.90
N VAL A 73 24.20 -0.63 2.86
CA VAL A 73 22.79 -0.32 2.63
C VAL A 73 22.63 1.11 2.10
N ARG A 74 23.39 2.08 2.61
CA ARG A 74 23.38 3.47 2.11
C ARG A 74 23.83 3.57 0.65
N ALA A 75 24.88 2.85 0.27
CA ALA A 75 25.38 2.80 -1.10
C ALA A 75 24.40 2.08 -2.04
N LEU A 76 23.70 1.07 -1.53
CA LEU A 76 22.74 0.24 -2.25
C LEU A 76 21.32 0.84 -2.35
N LEU A 77 21.06 2.04 -1.82
CA LEU A 77 19.79 2.77 -2.00
C LEU A 77 19.49 3.15 -3.47
N LEU A 78 20.38 2.82 -4.40
CA LEU A 78 20.20 2.98 -5.84
C LEU A 78 19.72 1.69 -6.54
N VAL A 79 19.76 0.56 -5.85
CA VAL A 79 19.55 -0.77 -6.41
C VAL A 79 18.10 -1.23 -6.15
N PRO A 80 17.39 -1.79 -7.16
CA PRO A 80 16.02 -2.30 -7.00
C PRO A 80 15.90 -3.33 -5.87
N ALA A 81 14.80 -3.33 -5.09
CA ALA A 81 14.58 -4.19 -3.92
C ALA A 81 14.84 -5.70 -4.12
N LEU A 82 14.58 -6.26 -5.31
CA LEU A 82 14.88 -7.66 -5.63
C LEU A 82 16.40 -7.91 -5.69
N VAL A 83 17.14 -6.96 -6.28
CA VAL A 83 18.60 -7.00 -6.34
C VAL A 83 19.19 -6.70 -4.96
N LEU A 84 18.55 -5.85 -4.15
CA LEU A 84 18.93 -5.65 -2.75
C LEU A 84 18.88 -6.96 -1.96
N GLY A 85 17.82 -7.76 -2.10
CA GLY A 85 17.70 -9.07 -1.44
C GLY A 85 18.82 -10.04 -1.81
N LEU A 86 19.12 -10.21 -3.10
CA LEU A 86 20.23 -11.06 -3.56
C LEU A 86 21.59 -10.52 -3.10
N VAL A 87 21.81 -9.21 -3.25
CA VAL A 87 23.07 -8.56 -2.87
C VAL A 87 23.28 -8.59 -1.35
N VAL A 88 22.22 -8.54 -0.54
CA VAL A 88 22.29 -8.72 0.93
C VAL A 88 22.89 -10.08 1.29
N PHE A 89 22.47 -11.15 0.62
CA PHE A 89 22.98 -12.50 0.88
C PHE A 89 24.45 -12.62 0.48
N PHE A 90 24.82 -12.16 -0.72
CA PHE A 90 26.22 -12.18 -1.16
C PHE A 90 27.13 -11.27 -0.35
N LEU A 91 26.66 -10.09 0.07
CA LEU A 91 27.43 -9.18 0.94
C LEU A 91 27.62 -9.74 2.35
N ASN A 92 26.61 -10.37 2.93
CA ASN A 92 26.76 -11.04 4.24
C ASN A 92 27.71 -12.24 4.15
N GLY A 93 27.60 -13.05 3.09
CA GLY A 93 28.56 -14.12 2.83
C GLY A 93 29.99 -13.58 2.65
N GLY A 94 30.14 -12.49 1.89
CA GLY A 94 31.42 -11.79 1.73
C GLY A 94 31.97 -11.21 3.04
N LEU A 95 31.11 -10.64 3.89
CA LEU A 95 31.50 -10.18 5.23
C LEU A 95 31.99 -11.33 6.12
N LEU A 96 31.34 -12.50 6.04
CA LEU A 96 31.77 -13.68 6.78
C LEU A 96 33.12 -14.19 6.28
N LEU A 97 33.31 -14.29 4.96
CA LEU A 97 34.60 -14.67 4.37
C LEU A 97 35.70 -13.69 4.81
N PHE A 98 35.41 -12.39 4.79
CA PHE A 98 36.35 -11.38 5.27
C PHE A 98 36.62 -11.49 6.77
N ALA A 99 35.59 -11.79 7.58
CA ALA A 99 35.73 -12.01 9.02
C ALA A 99 36.62 -13.23 9.33
N LEU A 100 36.49 -14.32 8.56
CA LEU A 100 37.35 -15.49 8.69
C LEU A 100 38.79 -15.20 8.26
N ALA A 101 38.99 -14.42 7.21
CA ALA A 101 40.31 -13.99 6.75
C ALA A 101 41.04 -13.06 7.75
N LEU A 102 40.29 -12.33 8.59
CA LEU A 102 40.82 -11.48 9.67
C LEU A 102 41.29 -12.27 10.90
N VAL A 103 40.94 -13.56 11.02
CA VAL A 103 41.37 -14.38 12.16
C VAL A 103 42.86 -14.74 11.98
N PRO A 104 43.75 -14.38 12.93
CA PRO A 104 45.20 -14.45 12.77
C PRO A 104 45.77 -15.83 12.43
N ASP A 105 45.06 -16.91 12.78
CA ASP A 105 45.51 -18.28 12.53
C ASP A 105 45.24 -18.77 11.09
N GLY A 106 44.42 -18.06 10.30
CA GLY A 106 44.22 -18.34 8.86
C GLY A 106 43.55 -19.68 8.51
N ARG A 107 42.67 -20.23 9.37
CA ARG A 107 42.15 -21.62 9.25
C ARG A 107 40.64 -21.75 9.04
N GLY A 108 39.97 -20.66 8.67
CA GLY A 108 38.54 -20.67 8.39
C GLY A 108 38.31 -20.64 6.89
N GLU A 109 37.86 -21.75 6.30
CA GLU A 109 37.52 -21.84 4.89
C GLU A 109 36.05 -22.17 4.70
N ALA A 110 35.44 -21.45 3.76
CA ALA A 110 34.05 -21.65 3.39
C ALA A 110 33.92 -21.45 1.89
N ASN A 111 33.26 -22.38 1.20
CA ASN A 111 32.85 -22.12 -0.17
C ASN A 111 31.90 -20.91 -0.20
N PRO A 112 31.95 -20.05 -1.25
CA PRO A 112 31.14 -18.83 -1.29
C PRO A 112 29.65 -19.06 -1.09
N GLU A 113 29.10 -20.15 -1.62
CA GLU A 113 27.69 -20.52 -1.44
C GLU A 113 27.38 -20.88 0.02
N THR A 114 28.25 -21.67 0.65
CA THR A 114 28.13 -22.08 2.06
C THR A 114 28.31 -20.88 3.00
N ALA A 115 29.22 -19.97 2.70
CA ALA A 115 29.43 -18.75 3.47
C ALA A 115 28.18 -17.86 3.49
N VAL A 116 27.45 -17.77 2.37
CA VAL A 116 26.16 -17.05 2.31
C VAL A 116 25.13 -17.70 3.25
N VAL A 117 25.01 -19.03 3.23
CA VAL A 117 24.09 -19.77 4.11
C VAL A 117 24.46 -19.58 5.58
N VAL A 118 25.74 -19.74 5.92
CA VAL A 118 26.24 -19.57 7.29
C VAL A 118 26.02 -18.14 7.76
N ALA A 119 26.36 -17.14 6.96
CA ALA A 119 26.15 -15.73 7.31
C ALA A 119 24.67 -15.40 7.52
N ALA A 120 23.78 -15.99 6.72
CA ALA A 120 22.33 -15.84 6.88
C ALA A 120 21.83 -16.44 8.20
N VAL A 121 22.25 -17.68 8.53
CA VAL A 121 21.87 -18.34 9.79
C VAL A 121 22.45 -17.59 10.99
N MET A 122 23.73 -17.21 10.94
CA MET A 122 24.40 -16.42 11.97
C MET A 122 23.68 -15.10 12.23
N SER A 123 23.31 -14.38 11.17
CA SER A 123 22.56 -13.12 11.30
C SER A 123 21.15 -13.34 11.83
N ALA A 124 20.48 -14.43 11.43
CA ALA A 124 19.15 -14.77 11.91
C ALA A 124 19.17 -15.13 13.41
N VAL A 125 20.15 -15.91 13.87
CA VAL A 125 20.29 -16.28 15.28
C VAL A 125 20.73 -15.09 16.12
N ALA A 126 21.66 -14.26 15.66
CA ALA A 126 22.04 -13.04 16.35
C ALA A 126 20.84 -12.08 16.50
N SER A 127 20.03 -11.95 15.44
CA SER A 127 18.78 -11.18 15.43
C SER A 127 17.73 -11.77 16.37
N ALA A 128 17.49 -13.09 16.32
CA ALA A 128 16.52 -13.76 17.17
C ALA A 128 16.92 -13.69 18.65
N THR A 129 18.20 -13.85 18.95
CA THR A 129 18.76 -13.75 20.31
C THR A 129 18.67 -12.31 20.81
N GLY A 130 19.10 -11.34 20.00
CA GLY A 130 18.96 -9.91 20.31
C GLY A 130 17.50 -9.50 20.50
N GLY A 131 16.60 -10.04 19.67
CA GLY A 131 15.16 -9.85 19.75
C GLY A 131 14.55 -10.48 21.00
N ALA A 132 14.86 -11.73 21.33
CA ALA A 132 14.37 -12.42 22.52
C ALA A 132 14.87 -11.76 23.82
N LEU A 133 16.13 -11.33 23.84
CA LEU A 133 16.72 -10.55 24.93
C LEU A 133 16.13 -9.13 25.02
N ALA A 134 15.59 -8.60 23.93
CA ALA A 134 14.86 -7.33 23.91
C ALA A 134 13.37 -7.48 24.25
N VAL A 135 12.76 -8.63 23.97
CA VAL A 135 11.35 -8.95 24.28
C VAL A 135 11.18 -9.30 25.76
N ARG A 136 12.18 -9.92 26.40
CA ARG A 136 12.19 -10.15 27.86
C ARG A 136 12.49 -8.91 28.69
N ASP A 137 12.80 -7.80 28.05
CA ASP A 137 13.22 -6.58 28.70
C ASP A 137 12.53 -5.44 27.94
N ASP A 138 11.24 -5.22 28.21
CA ASP A 138 10.42 -4.16 27.59
C ASP A 138 11.16 -2.79 27.60
N ASP A 139 12.03 -2.58 28.59
CA ASP A 139 12.87 -1.41 28.68
C ASP A 139 13.94 -1.33 27.57
N ALA A 140 14.38 -2.41 26.93
CA ALA A 140 15.37 -2.42 25.84
C ALA A 140 14.87 -1.69 24.58
N TYR A 141 13.69 -2.11 24.13
CA TYR A 141 13.03 -1.59 22.95
C TYR A 141 12.54 -0.17 23.24
N ARG A 142 11.93 0.05 24.42
CA ARG A 142 11.65 1.38 24.97
C ARG A 142 12.90 2.26 24.98
N ARG A 143 14.05 1.80 25.47
CA ARG A 143 15.34 2.55 25.49
C ARG A 143 15.88 2.85 24.10
N ARG A 144 15.64 2.02 23.07
CA ARG A 144 16.01 2.32 21.68
C ARG A 144 15.11 3.44 21.13
N LEU A 145 13.81 3.35 21.36
CA LEU A 145 12.83 4.37 20.98
C LEU A 145 13.09 5.70 21.71
N TYR A 146 13.33 5.66 23.02
CA TYR A 146 13.73 6.82 23.83
C TYR A 146 15.06 7.43 23.36
N ARG A 147 16.07 6.64 22.98
CA ARG A 147 17.33 7.18 22.42
C ARG A 147 17.13 7.84 21.06
N LEU A 148 16.26 7.30 20.22
CA LEU A 148 15.92 7.89 18.92
C LEU A 148 15.11 9.18 19.10
N ALA A 149 14.17 9.19 20.04
CA ALA A 149 13.39 10.37 20.42
C ALA A 149 14.28 11.45 21.06
N ASP A 150 15.10 11.13 22.07
CA ASP A 150 15.98 12.08 22.79
C ASP A 150 17.06 12.67 21.87
N ARG A 151 17.67 11.87 20.98
CA ARG A 151 18.65 12.40 19.99
C ARG A 151 18.03 13.40 19.02
N ARG A 152 16.74 13.25 18.67
CA ARG A 152 16.02 14.21 17.83
C ARG A 152 15.50 15.40 18.65
N ARG A 153 15.06 15.18 19.89
CA ARG A 153 14.65 16.22 20.85
C ARG A 153 15.79 17.18 21.21
N ARG A 154 17.04 16.73 21.17
CA ARG A 154 18.24 17.58 21.35
C ARG A 154 18.67 18.34 20.10
N ARG A 155 18.14 17.99 18.92
CA ARG A 155 18.43 18.67 17.64
C ARG A 155 17.33 19.67 17.25
N GLY A 156 16.12 19.52 17.76
CA GLY A 156 15.11 20.59 17.79
C GLY A 156 15.23 21.40 19.08
N SER A 157 14.95 22.70 19.05
CA SER A 157 15.03 23.58 20.22
C SER A 157 14.30 22.98 21.43
N ALA A 158 14.91 23.13 22.60
CA ALA A 158 14.46 22.59 23.89
C ALA A 158 13.16 23.25 24.41
N GLY A 159 12.06 23.08 23.68
CA GLY A 159 10.70 23.34 24.16
C GLY A 159 10.02 22.03 24.57
N ALA A 160 9.09 22.10 25.53
CA ALA A 160 8.08 21.05 25.67
C ALA A 160 7.44 20.84 24.29
N GLY A 161 7.34 19.59 23.83
CA GLY A 161 6.71 19.29 22.54
C GLY A 161 5.29 19.87 22.49
N PRO A 162 4.71 20.07 21.29
CA PRO A 162 3.35 20.59 21.16
C PRO A 162 2.39 19.77 22.04
N SER A 163 1.60 20.43 22.89
CA SER A 163 0.59 19.78 23.75
C SER A 163 -0.58 19.24 22.93
N THR A 164 -0.75 19.74 21.70
CA THR A 164 -1.76 19.29 20.74
C THR A 164 -1.50 17.83 20.32
N PRO A 165 -2.50 16.93 20.37
CA PRO A 165 -2.38 15.58 19.83
C PRO A 165 -2.05 15.58 18.34
N GLY A 166 -1.19 14.65 17.90
CA GLY A 166 -1.05 14.29 16.48
C GLY A 166 -2.10 13.24 16.10
N THR A 167 -2.32 13.05 14.79
CA THR A 167 -3.25 12.02 14.29
C THR A 167 -2.57 11.10 13.29
N VAL A 168 -2.76 9.79 13.46
CA VAL A 168 -2.31 8.75 12.51
C VAL A 168 -3.54 8.11 11.89
N PHE A 169 -3.72 8.26 10.58
CA PHE A 169 -4.71 7.57 9.76
C PHE A 169 -4.07 6.33 9.15
N LEU A 170 -4.61 5.15 9.47
CA LEU A 170 -4.16 3.87 8.95
C LEU A 170 -5.26 3.26 8.08
N GLN A 171 -5.05 3.27 6.78
CA GLN A 171 -5.94 2.61 5.82
C GLN A 171 -5.63 1.10 5.78
N LEU A 172 -6.65 0.29 6.03
CA LEU A 172 -6.64 -1.14 5.75
C LEU A 172 -7.32 -1.36 4.39
N ASP A 173 -6.51 -1.40 3.34
CA ASP A 173 -6.96 -1.52 1.94
C ASP A 173 -7.85 -2.76 1.75
N GLY A 174 -9.02 -2.55 1.16
CA GLY A 174 -9.98 -3.61 0.82
C GLY A 174 -10.73 -4.26 1.99
N VAL A 175 -10.50 -3.86 3.25
CA VAL A 175 -11.17 -4.44 4.43
C VAL A 175 -12.58 -3.86 4.62
N GLY A 176 -13.60 -4.61 4.23
CA GLY A 176 -15.01 -4.22 4.48
C GLY A 176 -15.37 -4.18 5.96
N HIS A 177 -16.37 -3.36 6.31
CA HIS A 177 -16.90 -3.21 7.67
C HIS A 177 -17.26 -4.56 8.31
N ASP A 178 -18.00 -5.39 7.60
CA ASP A 178 -18.48 -6.67 8.13
C ASP A 178 -17.35 -7.69 8.27
N VAL A 179 -16.33 -7.63 7.41
CA VAL A 179 -15.11 -8.43 7.56
C VAL A 179 -14.35 -8.03 8.83
N LEU A 180 -14.21 -6.73 9.10
CA LEU A 180 -13.57 -6.25 10.33
C LEU A 180 -14.32 -6.75 11.56
N ARG A 181 -15.66 -6.60 11.58
CA ARG A 181 -16.51 -7.08 12.68
C ARG A 181 -16.36 -8.58 12.89
N TYR A 182 -16.49 -9.36 11.82
CA TYR A 182 -16.33 -10.81 11.87
C TYR A 182 -14.95 -11.22 12.39
N ALA A 183 -13.89 -10.54 11.97
CA ALA A 183 -12.53 -10.80 12.46
C ALA A 183 -12.35 -10.46 13.94
N VAL A 184 -13.01 -9.40 14.44
CA VAL A 184 -13.04 -9.06 15.87
C VAL A 184 -13.79 -10.11 16.66
N ASP A 185 -14.99 -10.50 16.24
CA ASP A 185 -15.83 -11.50 16.92
C ASP A 185 -15.14 -12.87 17.01
N ARG A 186 -14.32 -13.20 16.02
CA ARG A 186 -13.50 -14.42 15.97
C ARG A 186 -12.18 -14.32 16.75
N GLY A 187 -11.85 -13.17 17.33
CA GLY A 187 -10.60 -12.94 18.04
C GLY A 187 -9.35 -12.87 17.15
N VAL A 188 -9.52 -12.66 15.84
CA VAL A 188 -8.42 -12.52 14.86
C VAL A 188 -7.73 -11.16 15.01
N MET A 189 -8.48 -10.13 15.37
CA MET A 189 -8.00 -8.75 15.58
C MET A 189 -8.20 -8.30 17.04
N PRO A 190 -7.42 -8.85 17.99
CA PRO A 190 -7.61 -8.57 19.42
C PRO A 190 -7.37 -7.10 19.81
N THR A 191 -6.50 -6.36 19.10
CA THR A 191 -6.26 -4.94 19.40
C THR A 191 -7.48 -4.10 19.05
N VAL A 192 -8.05 -4.31 17.86
CA VAL A 192 -9.30 -3.66 17.45
C VAL A 192 -10.45 -4.08 18.36
N GLY A 193 -10.53 -5.37 18.70
CA GLY A 193 -11.53 -5.88 19.64
C GLY A 193 -11.44 -5.24 21.02
N ALA A 194 -10.23 -5.02 21.53
CA ALA A 194 -10.00 -4.31 22.79
C ALA A 194 -10.42 -2.83 22.70
N TRP A 195 -10.11 -2.15 21.59
CA TRP A 195 -10.52 -0.75 21.39
C TRP A 195 -12.04 -0.56 21.36
N LEU A 196 -12.75 -1.48 20.70
CA LEU A 196 -14.20 -1.48 20.65
C LEU A 196 -14.83 -1.88 21.99
N GLY A 197 -14.34 -2.97 22.60
CA GLY A 197 -14.87 -3.48 23.87
C GLY A 197 -14.66 -2.55 25.06
N SER A 198 -13.58 -1.75 25.05
CA SER A 198 -13.31 -0.72 26.06
C SER A 198 -14.02 0.61 25.82
N GLY A 199 -14.71 0.77 24.68
CA GLY A 199 -15.36 2.03 24.31
C GLY A 199 -14.37 3.17 24.05
N THR A 200 -13.12 2.87 23.67
CA THR A 200 -12.14 3.92 23.31
C THR A 200 -12.29 4.38 21.88
N HIS A 201 -12.83 3.53 21.00
CA HIS A 201 -13.04 3.80 19.58
C HIS A 201 -14.46 3.46 19.14
N ARG A 202 -14.94 4.23 18.16
CA ARG A 202 -16.23 4.07 17.50
C ARG A 202 -16.02 3.52 16.09
N LEU A 203 -16.70 2.41 15.78
CA LEU A 203 -16.80 1.89 14.41
C LEU A 203 -18.03 2.49 13.71
N THR A 204 -17.81 3.15 12.57
CA THR A 204 -18.86 3.76 11.76
C THR A 204 -18.73 3.28 10.30
N PRO A 205 -19.75 2.64 9.72
CA PRO A 205 -19.72 2.28 8.30
C PRO A 205 -19.88 3.53 7.43
N TRP A 206 -19.39 3.45 6.19
CA TRP A 206 -19.68 4.45 5.14
C TRP A 206 -19.87 3.77 3.79
N ARG A 207 -20.48 4.48 2.83
CA ARG A 207 -20.74 3.97 1.48
C ARG A 207 -19.82 4.59 0.45
N THR A 208 -19.22 3.77 -0.40
CA THR A 208 -18.35 4.25 -1.48
C THR A 208 -19.14 4.93 -2.60
N ASP A 209 -18.42 5.73 -3.40
CA ASP A 209 -18.88 6.16 -4.72
C ASP A 209 -18.89 4.98 -5.72
N TRP A 210 -19.38 5.23 -6.95
CA TRP A 210 -19.14 4.38 -8.12
C TRP A 210 -18.05 5.06 -8.97
N SER A 211 -16.76 4.68 -8.86
CA SER A 211 -16.26 3.36 -8.45
C SER A 211 -15.82 3.19 -6.98
N SER A 212 -15.98 1.96 -6.48
CA SER A 212 -15.53 1.50 -5.16
C SER A 212 -14.07 1.01 -5.17
N GLN A 213 -13.12 1.92 -5.48
CA GLN A 213 -11.72 1.54 -5.74
C GLN A 213 -10.72 2.47 -5.07
N THR A 214 -9.56 1.93 -4.71
CA THR A 214 -8.44 2.63 -4.06
C THR A 214 -8.12 3.98 -4.68
N GLY A 215 -8.03 4.06 -6.01
CA GLY A 215 -7.74 5.31 -6.73
C GLY A 215 -8.79 6.41 -6.50
N ALA A 216 -10.07 6.08 -6.67
CA ALA A 216 -11.17 7.03 -6.47
C ALA A 216 -11.34 7.38 -4.99
N SER A 217 -11.27 6.39 -4.10
CA SER A 217 -11.43 6.58 -2.66
C SER A 217 -10.27 7.38 -2.07
N GLN A 218 -9.00 7.00 -2.29
CA GLN A 218 -7.86 7.74 -1.75
C GLN A 218 -7.78 9.17 -2.29
N LEU A 219 -8.09 9.40 -3.57
CA LEU A 219 -8.07 10.76 -4.13
C LEU A 219 -9.12 11.64 -3.42
N GLY A 220 -10.34 11.12 -3.26
CA GLY A 220 -11.40 11.80 -2.53
C GLY A 220 -11.06 12.05 -1.06
N ILE A 221 -10.52 11.05 -0.35
CA ILE A 221 -10.15 11.13 1.06
C ILE A 221 -8.98 12.11 1.29
N LEU A 222 -7.96 12.08 0.44
CA LEU A 222 -6.73 12.88 0.64
C LEU A 222 -6.82 14.29 0.07
N HIS A 223 -7.54 14.50 -1.02
CA HIS A 223 -7.61 15.79 -1.73
C HIS A 223 -9.00 16.41 -1.75
N GLY A 224 -10.02 15.76 -1.19
CA GLY A 224 -11.37 16.31 -1.08
C GLY A 224 -12.19 16.22 -2.37
N SER A 225 -11.64 15.68 -3.46
CA SER A 225 -12.40 15.41 -4.68
C SER A 225 -11.90 14.18 -5.42
N ASN A 226 -12.84 13.33 -5.82
CA ASN A 226 -12.68 12.27 -6.81
C ASN A 226 -13.64 12.51 -8.00
N TYR A 227 -13.94 13.79 -8.30
CA TYR A 227 -14.70 14.17 -9.48
C TYR A 227 -13.99 13.66 -10.74
N ASP A 228 -14.75 13.13 -11.68
CA ASP A 228 -14.24 12.70 -12.99
C ASP A 228 -13.22 11.55 -12.92
N VAL A 229 -13.40 10.67 -11.93
CA VAL A 229 -12.70 9.39 -11.78
C VAL A 229 -13.73 8.25 -11.86
N PRO A 230 -14.11 7.81 -13.07
CA PRO A 230 -15.22 6.86 -13.24
C PRO A 230 -14.85 5.41 -12.85
N ALA A 231 -13.56 5.07 -12.86
CA ALA A 231 -13.06 3.73 -12.57
C ALA A 231 -11.55 3.75 -12.29
N PHE A 232 -10.97 2.58 -12.05
CA PHE A 232 -9.54 2.39 -11.78
C PHE A 232 -8.74 2.68 -13.05
N ARG A 233 -9.32 2.32 -14.20
CA ARG A 233 -8.83 2.65 -15.53
C ARG A 233 -9.96 2.97 -16.48
N TRP A 234 -9.76 3.98 -17.31
CA TRP A 234 -10.72 4.46 -18.31
C TRP A 234 -9.98 5.05 -19.50
N TYR A 235 -10.70 5.28 -20.60
CA TYR A 235 -10.16 5.90 -21.80
C TYR A 235 -10.65 7.34 -21.93
N GLU A 236 -9.74 8.29 -22.02
CA GLU A 236 -10.03 9.70 -22.26
C GLU A 236 -10.02 9.97 -23.78
N LYS A 237 -11.16 10.39 -24.34
CA LYS A 237 -11.32 10.56 -25.81
C LYS A 237 -10.60 11.78 -26.36
N ASP A 238 -10.47 12.83 -25.57
CA ASP A 238 -9.78 14.08 -25.87
C ASP A 238 -8.25 13.89 -25.93
N THR A 239 -7.66 13.20 -24.95
CA THR A 239 -6.22 12.91 -24.92
C THR A 239 -5.85 11.66 -25.70
N ARG A 240 -6.83 10.77 -25.93
CA ARG A 240 -6.67 9.43 -26.51
C ARG A 240 -5.74 8.54 -25.68
N GLU A 241 -5.72 8.74 -24.37
CA GLU A 241 -4.92 7.97 -23.44
C GLU A 241 -5.80 7.10 -22.53
N ILE A 242 -5.27 5.93 -22.16
CA ILE A 242 -5.87 5.11 -21.11
C ILE A 242 -5.30 5.60 -19.79
N GLN A 243 -6.14 6.17 -18.94
CA GLN A 243 -5.78 6.49 -17.57
C GLN A 243 -5.80 5.23 -16.72
N VAL A 244 -4.84 5.10 -15.80
CA VAL A 244 -4.78 4.01 -14.82
C VAL A 244 -4.31 4.58 -13.49
N SER A 245 -5.13 4.44 -12.45
CA SER A 245 -4.91 5.08 -11.14
C SER A 245 -3.56 4.73 -10.51
N ASN A 246 -3.07 3.51 -10.74
CA ASN A 246 -1.79 3.03 -10.22
C ASN A 246 -0.59 3.28 -11.16
N ARG A 247 -0.74 4.10 -12.21
CA ARG A 247 0.38 4.57 -13.02
C ARG A 247 0.90 5.89 -12.47
N PRO A 248 2.21 6.04 -12.18
CA PRO A 248 2.75 7.26 -11.58
C PRO A 248 2.36 8.56 -12.29
N THR A 249 2.36 8.57 -13.63
CA THR A 249 2.00 9.74 -14.44
C THR A 249 0.52 10.08 -14.32
N SER A 250 -0.36 9.08 -14.44
CA SER A 250 -1.81 9.25 -14.24
C SER A 250 -2.12 9.68 -12.80
N ALA A 251 -1.49 9.06 -11.79
CA ALA A 251 -1.68 9.44 -10.38
C ALA A 251 -1.27 10.91 -10.11
N ALA A 252 -0.18 11.37 -10.73
CA ALA A 252 0.24 12.77 -10.64
C ALA A 252 -0.75 13.73 -11.29
N GLU A 253 -1.33 13.33 -12.43
CA GLU A 253 -2.34 14.10 -13.16
C GLU A 253 -3.66 14.16 -12.39
N LEU A 254 -4.15 13.04 -11.86
CA LEU A 254 -5.36 12.99 -11.04
C LEU A 254 -5.24 13.85 -9.78
N GLN A 255 -4.08 13.81 -9.12
CA GLN A 255 -3.78 14.69 -8.01
C GLN A 255 -3.80 16.18 -8.41
N ARG A 256 -3.24 16.53 -9.58
CA ARG A 256 -3.27 17.90 -10.10
C ARG A 256 -4.72 18.38 -10.31
N ARG A 257 -5.53 17.56 -10.99
CA ARG A 257 -6.95 17.86 -11.25
C ARG A 257 -7.76 18.03 -9.96
N ALA A 258 -7.54 17.18 -8.96
CA ALA A 258 -8.22 17.30 -7.67
C ALA A 258 -7.84 18.58 -6.91
N ILE A 259 -6.56 18.96 -6.93
CA ILE A 259 -6.08 20.22 -6.32
C ILE A 259 -6.69 21.43 -7.04
N GLU A 260 -6.72 21.43 -8.37
CA GLU A 260 -7.33 22.51 -9.16
C GLU A 260 -8.83 22.63 -8.91
N HIS A 261 -9.53 21.51 -8.81
CA HIS A 261 -10.97 21.48 -8.57
C HIS A 261 -11.35 21.96 -7.17
N THR A 262 -10.54 21.65 -6.16
CA THR A 262 -10.82 22.00 -4.76
C THR A 262 -10.19 23.32 -4.31
N GLY A 263 -9.15 23.78 -5.01
CA GLY A 263 -8.32 24.90 -4.56
C GLY A 263 -7.49 24.57 -3.30
N ASP A 264 -7.35 23.29 -2.95
CA ASP A 264 -6.68 22.82 -1.73
C ASP A 264 -5.57 21.82 -2.06
N GLY A 265 -4.43 21.95 -1.37
CA GLY A 265 -3.27 21.05 -1.54
C GLY A 265 -3.46 19.66 -0.92
N GLY A 266 -4.48 19.48 -0.07
CA GLY A 266 -4.88 18.20 0.51
C GLY A 266 -4.78 18.12 2.04
N LEU A 267 -5.20 16.98 2.58
CA LEU A 267 -5.36 16.69 4.01
C LEU A 267 -4.07 16.83 4.84
N LEU A 268 -2.90 16.67 4.21
CA LEU A 268 -1.58 16.53 4.84
C LEU A 268 -0.63 17.70 4.55
N THR A 269 -1.18 18.84 4.11
CA THR A 269 -0.42 20.06 3.78
C THR A 269 0.31 20.68 4.97
N LEU A 270 -0.18 20.49 6.20
CA LEU A 270 0.37 21.09 7.41
C LEU A 270 1.16 20.08 8.24
N ASP A 271 2.49 20.01 8.07
CA ASP A 271 3.39 19.07 8.79
C ASP A 271 2.99 17.58 8.63
N GLY A 272 2.44 17.23 7.46
CA GLY A 272 1.92 15.90 7.18
C GLY A 272 2.93 14.93 6.56
N ALA A 273 2.66 13.62 6.73
CA ALA A 273 3.38 12.53 6.08
C ALA A 273 2.45 11.54 5.37
N SER A 274 2.83 11.10 4.17
CA SER A 274 2.09 10.15 3.35
C SER A 274 2.96 8.91 3.07
N ARG A 275 2.47 7.71 3.43
CA ARG A 275 3.23 6.44 3.41
C ARG A 275 2.45 5.34 2.68
N GLY A 276 3.01 4.77 1.61
CA GLY A 276 2.40 3.66 0.88
C GLY A 276 1.20 4.02 0.00
N ASN A 277 0.85 5.30 -0.11
CA ASN A 277 -0.37 5.75 -0.78
C ASN A 277 -0.19 5.98 -2.29
N LEU A 278 -1.29 6.02 -3.04
CA LEU A 278 -1.27 6.45 -4.44
C LEU A 278 -0.99 7.96 -4.56
N PHE A 279 -1.52 8.77 -3.63
CA PHE A 279 -1.45 10.23 -3.65
C PHE A 279 -0.74 10.80 -2.42
N SER A 280 -0.14 11.99 -2.54
CA SER A 280 0.61 12.59 -1.43
C SER A 280 -0.27 13.24 -0.36
N GLY A 281 -1.53 13.57 -0.69
CA GLY A 281 -2.41 14.38 0.16
C GLY A 281 -1.83 15.75 0.52
N GLY A 282 -0.86 16.26 -0.25
CA GLY A 282 -0.15 17.51 0.06
C GLY A 282 1.05 17.36 1.01
N ALA A 283 1.37 16.15 1.46
CA ALA A 283 2.49 15.91 2.37
C ALA A 283 3.85 16.21 1.72
N GLU A 284 4.72 16.90 2.47
CA GLU A 284 6.14 17.04 2.11
C GLU A 284 6.91 15.72 2.31
N GLN A 285 6.51 14.95 3.34
CA GLN A 285 7.19 13.71 3.71
C GLN A 285 6.51 12.51 3.07
N VAL A 286 7.10 12.02 1.98
CA VAL A 286 6.53 10.91 1.20
C VAL A 286 7.43 9.69 1.19
N ALA A 287 6.89 8.50 1.45
CA ALA A 287 7.61 7.25 1.20
C ALA A 287 6.65 6.25 0.56
N LEU A 288 7.10 5.58 -0.51
CA LEU A 288 6.24 4.69 -1.31
C LEU A 288 4.96 5.40 -1.81
N VAL A 289 5.06 6.69 -2.14
CA VAL A 289 3.94 7.44 -2.72
C VAL A 289 4.04 7.47 -4.24
N LEU A 290 3.02 6.95 -4.91
CA LEU A 290 3.07 6.70 -6.35
C LEU A 290 3.07 7.99 -7.18
N SER A 291 2.21 8.97 -6.87
CA SER A 291 2.11 10.24 -7.63
C SER A 291 3.43 11.04 -7.62
N VAL A 292 4.23 10.91 -6.56
CA VAL A 292 5.53 11.58 -6.47
C VAL A 292 6.61 10.83 -7.25
N ALA A 293 6.43 9.53 -7.52
CA ALA A 293 7.40 8.74 -8.29
C ALA A 293 7.54 9.21 -9.75
N ALA A 294 6.55 9.91 -10.30
CA ALA A 294 6.63 10.56 -11.62
C ALA A 294 7.50 11.82 -11.65
N ARG A 295 7.68 12.51 -10.51
CA ARG A 295 8.41 13.80 -10.45
C ARG A 295 9.93 13.54 -10.36
N ARG A 296 10.69 13.84 -11.42
CA ARG A 296 12.16 13.66 -11.51
C ARG A 296 12.99 14.69 -10.69
N GLY A 297 12.43 15.33 -9.67
CA GLY A 297 13.13 16.34 -8.85
C GLY A 297 14.15 15.76 -7.86
N LYS A 298 15.17 16.56 -7.50
CA LYS A 298 16.19 16.22 -6.48
C LYS A 298 15.67 16.38 -5.03
N GLU A 299 14.61 17.18 -4.81
CA GLU A 299 14.21 17.65 -3.48
C GLU A 299 13.17 16.76 -2.75
N ASN A 300 12.27 16.04 -3.45
CA ASN A 300 11.22 15.22 -2.80
C ASN A 300 11.58 13.75 -2.58
N ARG A 301 12.88 13.41 -2.57
CA ARG A 301 13.36 12.03 -2.44
C ARG A 301 13.54 11.66 -0.98
N SER A 302 12.46 11.47 -0.22
CA SER A 302 12.59 10.89 1.12
C SER A 302 12.90 9.39 1.02
N ARG A 303 14.17 9.10 0.70
CA ARG A 303 14.85 7.80 0.76
C ARG A 303 15.09 7.35 2.21
N ALA A 304 14.61 8.13 3.17
CA ALA A 304 14.85 7.96 4.60
C ALA A 304 14.14 6.73 5.18
N GLY A 305 12.95 6.37 4.68
CA GLY A 305 12.17 5.22 5.19
C GLY A 305 12.86 3.87 4.98
N TYR A 306 13.23 3.56 3.73
CA TYR A 306 13.97 2.33 3.38
C TYR A 306 15.32 2.26 4.08
N PHE A 307 16.08 3.37 4.07
CA PHE A 307 17.39 3.42 4.72
C PHE A 307 17.27 3.20 6.23
N ALA A 308 16.37 3.88 6.91
CA ALA A 308 16.20 3.75 8.35
C ALA A 308 15.80 2.32 8.74
N TYR A 309 14.94 1.66 7.96
CA TYR A 309 14.50 0.30 8.25
C TYR A 309 15.60 -0.76 8.01
N PHE A 310 16.23 -0.75 6.83
CA PHE A 310 17.25 -1.75 6.44
C PHE A 310 18.65 -1.48 6.98
N SER A 311 18.89 -0.31 7.58
CA SER A 311 20.16 -0.03 8.29
C SER A 311 20.45 -0.99 9.44
N ASP A 312 19.42 -1.66 9.95
CA ASP A 312 19.55 -2.75 10.92
C ASP A 312 19.61 -4.10 10.18
N PRO A 313 20.76 -4.82 10.19
CA PRO A 313 20.91 -6.10 9.49
C PRO A 313 19.91 -7.16 9.98
N ALA A 314 19.48 -7.05 11.24
CA ALA A 314 18.46 -7.91 11.82
C ALA A 314 17.11 -7.77 11.11
N ASN A 315 16.71 -6.53 10.76
CA ASN A 315 15.49 -6.27 10.01
C ASN A 315 15.59 -6.76 8.57
N ALA A 316 16.75 -6.60 7.93
CA ALA A 316 16.99 -7.08 6.57
C ALA A 316 16.83 -8.60 6.48
N VAL A 317 17.49 -9.34 7.37
CA VAL A 317 17.42 -10.82 7.41
C VAL A 317 16.04 -11.31 7.81
N ARG A 318 15.42 -10.70 8.82
CA ARG A 318 14.04 -11.03 9.22
C ARG A 318 13.06 -10.83 8.06
N THR A 319 13.19 -9.73 7.33
CA THR A 319 12.33 -9.42 6.17
C THR A 319 12.57 -10.43 5.05
N ALA A 320 13.83 -10.77 4.74
CA ALA A 320 14.18 -11.77 3.73
C ALA A 320 13.63 -13.16 4.06
N LEU A 321 13.83 -13.63 5.30
CA LEU A 321 13.28 -14.92 5.75
C LEU A 321 11.75 -14.91 5.76
N SER A 322 11.13 -13.82 6.20
CA SER A 322 9.67 -13.68 6.20
C SER A 322 9.10 -13.66 4.78
N PHE A 323 9.81 -13.03 3.83
CA PHE A 323 9.48 -12.99 2.42
C PHE A 323 9.53 -14.39 1.81
N VAL A 324 10.63 -15.13 1.99
CA VAL A 324 10.76 -16.52 1.52
C VAL A 324 9.69 -17.41 2.15
N ALA A 325 9.45 -17.26 3.45
CA ALA A 325 8.39 -17.99 4.14
C ALA A 325 7.00 -17.65 3.61
N GLU A 326 6.73 -16.42 3.17
CA GLU A 326 5.47 -16.04 2.54
C GLU A 326 5.34 -16.60 1.12
N VAL A 327 6.41 -16.61 0.33
CA VAL A 327 6.43 -17.27 -0.99
C VAL A 327 6.11 -18.76 -0.84
N GLY A 328 6.79 -19.46 0.07
CA GLY A 328 6.53 -20.87 0.37
C GLY A 328 5.10 -21.11 0.89
N ARG A 329 4.61 -20.21 1.75
CA ARG A 329 3.23 -20.25 2.27
C ARG A 329 2.20 -20.10 1.15
N GLU A 330 2.40 -19.17 0.22
CA GLU A 330 1.53 -18.99 -0.94
C GLU A 330 1.50 -20.24 -1.80
N ILE A 331 2.66 -20.82 -2.13
CA ILE A 331 2.74 -22.06 -2.92
C ILE A 331 1.98 -23.20 -2.22
N GLY A 332 2.16 -23.36 -0.90
CA GLY A 332 1.45 -24.35 -0.10
C GLY A 332 -0.06 -24.11 -0.05
N GLN A 333 -0.50 -22.86 0.14
CA GLN A 333 -1.92 -22.47 0.17
C GLN A 333 -2.59 -22.68 -1.19
N SER A 334 -1.95 -22.23 -2.27
CA SER A 334 -2.39 -22.43 -3.64
C SER A 334 -2.54 -23.91 -3.95
N THR A 335 -1.53 -24.72 -3.61
CA THR A 335 -1.53 -26.19 -3.79
C THR A 335 -2.66 -26.85 -3.00
N ARG A 336 -2.80 -26.51 -1.71
CA ARG A 336 -3.89 -27.01 -0.86
C ARG A 336 -5.26 -26.67 -1.43
N ALA A 337 -5.46 -25.45 -1.93
CA ALA A 337 -6.71 -25.04 -2.57
C ALA A 337 -7.02 -25.87 -3.83
N ARG A 338 -6.00 -26.26 -4.61
CA ARG A 338 -6.17 -27.17 -5.76
C ARG A 338 -6.56 -28.58 -5.31
N LEU A 339 -5.83 -29.12 -4.34
CA LEU A 339 -6.05 -30.48 -3.82
C LEU A 339 -7.43 -30.63 -3.16
N THR A 340 -7.87 -29.60 -2.43
CA THR A 340 -9.19 -29.55 -1.79
C THR A 340 -10.32 -29.07 -2.72
N ARG A 341 -10.03 -28.85 -4.01
CA ARG A 341 -10.99 -28.45 -5.05
C ARG A 341 -11.86 -27.23 -4.66
N ARG A 342 -11.32 -26.29 -3.90
CA ARG A 342 -12.04 -25.07 -3.50
C ARG A 342 -12.39 -24.21 -4.71
N ARG A 343 -13.63 -23.69 -4.72
CA ARG A 343 -14.20 -22.77 -5.70
C ARG A 343 -14.86 -21.61 -4.92
N PRO A 344 -14.87 -20.38 -5.46
CA PRO A 344 -14.20 -19.91 -6.68
C PRO A 344 -12.66 -19.94 -6.56
N ARG A 345 -11.93 -19.94 -7.69
CA ARG A 345 -10.45 -20.00 -7.69
C ARG A 345 -9.84 -19.34 -8.92
N VAL A 346 -8.78 -18.55 -8.71
CA VAL A 346 -7.95 -17.92 -9.76
C VAL A 346 -6.51 -18.46 -9.78
N GLY A 347 -5.79 -18.14 -10.86
CA GLY A 347 -4.42 -18.58 -11.08
C GLY A 347 -3.41 -17.89 -10.15
N ARG A 348 -2.98 -18.58 -9.10
CA ARG A 348 -1.99 -18.08 -8.12
C ARG A 348 -0.55 -18.56 -8.41
N GLY A 349 -0.13 -18.49 -9.67
CA GLY A 349 1.19 -18.98 -10.12
C GLY A 349 2.08 -17.88 -10.69
N GLY A 350 3.28 -18.23 -11.17
CA GLY A 350 4.21 -17.28 -11.79
C GLY A 350 4.80 -16.30 -10.79
N LEU A 351 4.70 -14.99 -11.07
CA LEU A 351 5.25 -13.93 -10.21
C LEU A 351 4.38 -13.60 -8.98
N TYR A 352 3.14 -14.09 -8.94
CA TYR A 352 2.19 -13.75 -7.88
C TYR A 352 2.70 -14.04 -6.45
N PRO A 353 3.32 -15.20 -6.13
CA PRO A 353 3.85 -15.44 -4.79
C PRO A 353 4.85 -14.39 -4.31
N PHE A 354 5.65 -13.84 -5.23
CA PHE A 354 6.62 -12.79 -4.92
C PHE A 354 5.94 -11.44 -4.70
N ILE A 355 4.90 -11.12 -5.48
CA ILE A 355 4.10 -9.90 -5.33
C ILE A 355 3.38 -9.92 -3.98
N ARG A 356 2.70 -11.02 -3.65
CA ARG A 356 2.06 -11.23 -2.34
C ARG A 356 3.07 -11.11 -1.20
N ALA A 357 4.24 -11.73 -1.33
CA ALA A 357 5.28 -11.65 -0.31
C ALA A 357 5.81 -10.22 -0.13
N PHE A 358 5.90 -9.45 -1.22
CA PHE A 358 6.26 -8.04 -1.14
C PHE A 358 5.21 -7.23 -0.36
N ALA A 359 3.93 -7.31 -0.75
CA ALA A 359 2.84 -6.57 -0.11
C ALA A 359 2.68 -6.92 1.38
N THR A 360 2.67 -8.22 1.70
CA THR A 360 2.36 -8.69 3.05
C THR A 360 3.54 -8.68 4.03
N VAL A 361 4.76 -8.46 3.55
CA VAL A 361 5.99 -8.44 4.37
C VAL A 361 6.74 -7.14 4.19
N VAL A 362 7.32 -6.91 2.99
CA VAL A 362 8.26 -5.82 2.75
C VAL A 362 7.56 -4.47 2.86
N GLU A 363 6.49 -4.29 2.10
CA GLU A 363 5.75 -3.02 2.04
C GLU A 363 5.15 -2.67 3.40
N ARG A 364 4.41 -3.61 4.01
CA ARG A 364 3.87 -3.43 5.37
C ARG A 364 4.94 -3.00 6.37
N ASP A 365 6.06 -3.71 6.43
CA ASP A 365 7.08 -3.44 7.46
C ASP A 365 7.78 -2.09 7.22
N VAL A 366 8.01 -1.72 5.97
CA VAL A 366 8.56 -0.40 5.60
C VAL A 366 7.58 0.73 5.94
N VAL A 367 6.29 0.58 5.61
CA VAL A 367 5.26 1.57 5.93
C VAL A 367 5.11 1.73 7.44
N VAL A 368 4.99 0.64 8.20
CA VAL A 368 4.87 0.68 9.67
C VAL A 368 6.12 1.31 10.30
N ALA A 369 7.32 0.97 9.83
CA ALA A 369 8.54 1.58 10.32
C ALA A 369 8.64 3.09 10.01
N ALA A 370 8.14 3.52 8.84
CA ALA A 370 8.07 4.93 8.48
C ALA A 370 7.08 5.69 9.37
N VAL A 371 5.90 5.13 9.63
CA VAL A 371 4.90 5.70 10.56
C VAL A 371 5.50 5.84 11.96
N ILE A 372 6.18 4.82 12.48
CA ILE A 372 6.90 4.92 13.76
C ILE A 372 7.92 6.06 13.74
N GLY A 373 8.66 6.19 12.63
CA GLY A 373 9.63 7.27 12.43
C GLY A 373 9.01 8.66 12.46
N ASP A 374 7.81 8.82 11.90
CA ASP A 374 7.03 10.06 11.90
C ASP A 374 6.43 10.37 13.27
N MET A 375 5.89 9.35 13.94
CA MET A 375 5.36 9.46 15.30
C MET A 375 6.44 9.97 16.26
N LEU A 376 7.62 9.35 16.21
CA LEU A 376 8.79 9.74 17.02
C LEU A 376 9.41 11.08 16.59
N ALA A 377 9.16 11.54 15.37
CA ALA A 377 9.53 12.88 14.91
C ALA A 377 8.52 13.95 15.39
N GLY A 378 7.35 13.55 15.90
CA GLY A 378 6.33 14.48 16.40
C GLY A 378 5.44 15.09 15.34
N ARG A 379 5.35 14.48 14.13
CA ARG A 379 4.53 14.96 13.02
C ARG A 379 3.06 15.14 13.42
N SER A 380 2.42 16.18 12.89
CA SER A 380 1.02 16.50 13.19
C SER A 380 0.03 15.48 12.63
N ALA A 381 0.23 15.03 11.39
CA ALA A 381 -0.66 14.16 10.66
C ALA A 381 0.12 13.13 9.85
N VAL A 382 -0.26 11.86 9.95
CA VAL A 382 0.33 10.78 9.16
C VAL A 382 -0.80 9.98 8.52
N TYR A 383 -0.76 9.79 7.21
CA TYR A 383 -1.65 8.87 6.50
C TYR A 383 -0.84 7.73 5.90
N ALA A 384 -1.21 6.50 6.22
CA ALA A 384 -0.52 5.32 5.72
C ALA A 384 -1.49 4.25 5.23
N ASP A 385 -1.16 3.65 4.09
CA ASP A 385 -1.94 2.58 3.49
C ASP A 385 -1.23 1.22 3.63
N LEU A 386 -2.00 0.20 3.97
CA LEU A 386 -1.55 -1.17 4.22
C LEU A 386 -2.27 -2.13 3.26
N VAL A 387 -1.77 -2.19 2.02
CA VAL A 387 -2.33 -2.95 0.86
C VAL A 387 -2.37 -4.48 1.00
N ALA A 388 -1.87 -5.02 2.12
CA ALA A 388 -1.61 -6.44 2.27
C ALA A 388 -2.88 -7.31 2.22
N TYR A 389 -4.00 -6.81 2.74
CA TYR A 389 -5.25 -7.56 2.79
C TYR A 389 -5.86 -7.66 1.39
N ASP A 390 -6.02 -6.53 0.71
CA ASP A 390 -6.61 -6.43 -0.63
C ASP A 390 -5.96 -7.41 -1.64
N GLU A 391 -4.61 -7.41 -1.71
CA GLU A 391 -3.83 -8.29 -2.58
C GLU A 391 -4.11 -9.79 -2.35
N VAL A 392 -4.28 -10.20 -1.09
CA VAL A 392 -4.55 -11.59 -0.72
C VAL A 392 -6.02 -11.94 -0.94
N ALA A 393 -6.93 -11.03 -0.59
CA ALA A 393 -8.36 -11.20 -0.71
C ALA A 393 -8.80 -11.32 -2.18
N HIS A 394 -8.17 -10.57 -3.10
CA HIS A 394 -8.37 -10.72 -4.54
C HIS A 394 -8.15 -12.15 -5.07
N HIS A 395 -7.23 -12.89 -4.47
CA HIS A 395 -6.81 -14.21 -4.97
C HIS A 395 -7.32 -15.38 -4.11
N SER A 396 -7.67 -15.10 -2.86
CA SER A 396 -8.07 -16.12 -1.88
C SER A 396 -9.54 -15.99 -1.45
N GLY A 397 -10.17 -14.85 -1.72
CA GLY A 397 -11.49 -14.47 -1.22
C GLY A 397 -11.39 -13.66 0.08
N PRO A 398 -12.35 -12.72 0.32
CA PRO A 398 -12.30 -11.78 1.43
C PRO A 398 -12.38 -12.45 2.81
N VAL A 399 -13.26 -13.45 2.97
CA VAL A 399 -13.43 -14.17 4.25
C VAL A 399 -12.59 -15.45 4.34
N SER A 400 -11.53 -15.55 3.53
CA SER A 400 -10.69 -16.73 3.52
C SER A 400 -9.75 -16.78 4.73
N HIS A 401 -9.42 -17.99 5.18
CA HIS A 401 -8.39 -18.19 6.21
C HIS A 401 -7.01 -17.59 5.82
N ASP A 402 -6.73 -17.44 4.53
CA ASP A 402 -5.52 -16.76 4.06
C ASP A 402 -5.59 -15.25 4.34
N ALA A 403 -6.75 -14.63 4.13
CA ALA A 403 -7.03 -13.22 4.44
C ALA A 403 -7.10 -12.97 5.95
N GLU A 404 -7.72 -13.86 6.74
CA GLU A 404 -7.73 -13.77 8.21
C GLU A 404 -6.31 -13.72 8.80
N LYS A 405 -5.39 -14.52 8.26
CA LYS A 405 -3.98 -14.48 8.70
C LYS A 405 -3.35 -13.12 8.45
N VAL A 406 -3.70 -12.44 7.36
CA VAL A 406 -3.22 -11.08 7.06
C VAL A 406 -3.79 -10.10 8.06
N LEU A 407 -5.10 -10.15 8.34
CA LEU A 407 -5.75 -9.33 9.37
C LEU A 407 -5.07 -9.47 10.74
N ALA A 408 -4.75 -10.70 11.16
CA ALA A 408 -4.00 -10.92 12.40
C ALA A 408 -2.59 -10.28 12.39
N ARG A 409 -1.95 -10.15 11.22
CA ARG A 409 -0.66 -9.44 11.11
C ARG A 409 -0.85 -7.93 11.15
N LEU A 410 -1.90 -7.41 10.51
CA LEU A 410 -2.25 -6.00 10.54
C LEU A 410 -2.59 -5.55 11.95
N ASP A 411 -3.36 -6.35 12.70
CA ASP A 411 -3.66 -6.08 14.11
C ASP A 411 -2.40 -6.01 14.99
N ARG A 412 -1.40 -6.87 14.74
CA ARG A 412 -0.10 -6.75 15.42
C ARG A 412 0.65 -5.45 15.08
N SER A 413 0.51 -4.95 13.86
CA SER A 413 1.05 -3.63 13.50
C SER A 413 0.31 -2.51 14.24
N LEU A 414 -1.02 -2.59 14.37
CA LEU A 414 -1.81 -1.66 15.17
C LEU A 414 -1.36 -1.65 16.64
N ALA A 415 -1.20 -2.84 17.23
CA ALA A 415 -0.69 -3.00 18.60
C ALA A 415 0.68 -2.35 18.79
N LEU A 416 1.57 -2.50 17.80
CA LEU A 416 2.90 -1.89 17.83
C LEU A 416 2.81 -0.36 17.78
N LEU A 417 1.99 0.19 16.89
CA LEU A 417 1.82 1.63 16.76
C LEU A 417 1.19 2.26 18.01
N ALA A 418 0.23 1.58 18.63
CA ALA A 418 -0.34 2.00 19.91
C ALA A 418 0.71 2.07 21.02
N LYS A 419 1.57 1.06 21.13
CA LYS A 419 2.71 1.07 22.09
C LYS A 419 3.69 2.20 21.81
N VAL A 420 3.94 2.51 20.53
CA VAL A 420 4.82 3.63 20.14
C VAL A 420 4.19 4.98 20.49
N ALA A 421 2.87 5.12 20.36
CA ALA A 421 2.15 6.35 20.72
C ALA A 421 2.38 6.75 22.19
N GLU A 422 2.47 5.79 23.12
CA GLU A 422 2.78 6.03 24.54
C GLU A 422 4.15 6.69 24.77
N HIS A 423 5.08 6.56 23.82
CA HIS A 423 6.48 6.98 23.93
C HIS A 423 6.85 8.14 23.00
N ALA A 424 5.88 8.61 22.22
CA ALA A 424 6.09 9.65 21.23
C ALA A 424 6.24 11.02 21.91
N PRO A 425 6.94 11.99 21.28
CA PRO A 425 7.16 13.33 21.86
C PRO A 425 5.88 14.16 22.04
N ARG A 426 4.76 13.71 21.47
CA ARG A 426 3.40 14.24 21.60
C ARG A 426 2.40 13.09 21.67
N PRO A 427 1.20 13.27 22.26
CA PRO A 427 0.16 12.25 22.23
C PRO A 427 -0.33 12.04 20.79
N TYR A 428 -0.71 10.80 20.43
CA TYR A 428 -1.29 10.48 19.13
C TYR A 428 -2.67 9.85 19.26
N ARG A 429 -3.58 10.27 18.39
CA ARG A 429 -4.87 9.61 18.14
C ARG A 429 -4.72 8.74 16.90
N ILE A 430 -5.06 7.46 17.01
CA ILE A 430 -4.97 6.50 15.91
C ILE A 430 -6.37 6.31 15.34
N VAL A 431 -6.55 6.65 14.06
CA VAL A 431 -7.76 6.39 13.29
C VAL A 431 -7.45 5.27 12.31
N VAL A 432 -8.27 4.24 12.29
CA VAL A 432 -8.19 3.17 11.28
C VAL A 432 -9.37 3.33 10.34
N LEU A 433 -9.14 3.21 9.04
CA LEU A 433 -10.20 3.30 8.04
C LEU A 433 -10.01 2.26 6.95
N SER A 434 -11.05 2.05 6.17
CA SER A 434 -10.94 1.38 4.89
C SER A 434 -11.50 2.29 3.80
N ASP A 435 -10.93 2.17 2.60
CA ASP A 435 -11.28 2.90 1.39
C ASP A 435 -12.38 2.22 0.57
N HIS A 436 -12.46 0.90 0.65
CA HIS A 436 -13.55 0.06 0.13
C HIS A 436 -13.52 -1.33 0.80
N GLY A 437 -14.60 -2.10 0.63
CA GLY A 437 -14.59 -3.52 0.98
C GLY A 437 -14.19 -4.41 -0.20
N GLN A 438 -14.50 -5.69 -0.10
CA GLN A 438 -14.50 -6.62 -1.24
C GLN A 438 -15.71 -7.54 -1.19
N SER A 439 -16.32 -7.78 -2.34
CA SER A 439 -17.39 -8.77 -2.52
C SER A 439 -16.81 -10.08 -3.05
N PRO A 440 -17.23 -11.25 -2.54
CA PRO A 440 -16.81 -12.54 -3.08
C PRO A 440 -17.45 -12.80 -4.46
N GLY A 441 -16.91 -13.78 -5.20
CA GLY A 441 -17.61 -14.35 -6.35
C GLY A 441 -16.69 -15.03 -7.35
N GLU A 442 -17.29 -15.72 -8.33
CA GLU A 442 -16.56 -16.20 -9.49
C GLU A 442 -16.21 -15.05 -10.45
N THR A 443 -15.16 -15.26 -11.25
CA THR A 443 -14.91 -14.36 -12.38
C THR A 443 -15.97 -14.60 -13.44
N PHE A 444 -16.37 -13.55 -14.14
CA PHE A 444 -17.28 -13.61 -15.29
C PHE A 444 -16.79 -14.64 -16.32
N ARG A 445 -15.48 -14.66 -16.57
CA ARG A 445 -14.83 -15.63 -17.45
C ARG A 445 -14.95 -17.07 -16.94
N ALA A 446 -14.78 -17.31 -15.65
CA ALA A 446 -14.88 -18.66 -15.09
C ALA A 446 -16.30 -19.22 -15.21
N ARG A 447 -17.31 -18.35 -15.02
CA ARG A 447 -18.72 -18.71 -15.07
C ARG A 447 -19.24 -18.92 -16.51
N TYR A 448 -18.83 -18.06 -17.45
CA TYR A 448 -19.40 -18.05 -18.81
C TYR A 448 -18.43 -18.48 -19.93
N GLY A 449 -17.17 -18.75 -19.62
CA GLY A 449 -16.16 -19.18 -20.59
C GLY A 449 -15.63 -18.10 -21.54
N LEU A 450 -16.12 -16.86 -21.42
CA LEU A 450 -15.74 -15.69 -22.23
C LEU A 450 -15.61 -14.44 -21.35
N GLY A 451 -14.77 -13.47 -21.77
CA GLY A 451 -14.60 -12.20 -21.05
C GLY A 451 -15.55 -11.11 -21.52
N LEU A 452 -15.64 -10.00 -20.78
CA LEU A 452 -16.45 -8.83 -21.19
C LEU A 452 -16.03 -8.30 -22.58
N GLN A 453 -14.72 -8.26 -22.86
CA GLN A 453 -14.20 -7.86 -24.17
C GLN A 453 -14.71 -8.79 -25.29
N ASP A 454 -14.79 -10.10 -25.03
CA ASP A 454 -15.30 -11.06 -26.02
C ASP A 454 -16.79 -10.82 -26.29
N LEU A 455 -17.56 -10.53 -25.24
CA LEU A 455 -18.99 -10.21 -25.36
C LEU A 455 -19.24 -8.91 -26.14
N VAL A 456 -18.47 -7.85 -25.85
CA VAL A 456 -18.55 -6.58 -26.60
C VAL A 456 -18.17 -6.78 -28.07
N ARG A 457 -17.10 -7.54 -28.35
CA ARG A 457 -16.71 -7.85 -29.73
C ARG A 457 -17.80 -8.60 -30.47
N ALA A 458 -18.41 -9.61 -29.83
CA ALA A 458 -19.54 -10.33 -30.40
C ALA A 458 -20.72 -9.40 -30.71
N GLY A 459 -21.08 -8.51 -29.76
CA GLY A 459 -22.14 -7.51 -29.95
C GLY A 459 -21.85 -6.49 -31.06
N CYS A 460 -20.58 -6.18 -31.30
CA CYS A 460 -20.13 -5.34 -32.42
C CYS A 460 -19.99 -6.09 -33.76
N GLY A 461 -20.24 -7.40 -33.83
CA GLY A 461 -20.02 -8.22 -35.02
C GLY A 461 -18.54 -8.45 -35.36
N LEU A 462 -17.64 -8.26 -34.40
CA LEU A 462 -16.19 -8.43 -34.57
C LEU A 462 -15.75 -9.86 -34.27
N PRO A 463 -14.65 -10.36 -34.89
CA PRO A 463 -14.12 -11.67 -34.58
C PRO A 463 -13.72 -11.81 -33.10
N VAL A 464 -14.23 -12.84 -32.44
CA VAL A 464 -13.88 -13.19 -31.05
C VAL A 464 -12.67 -14.14 -31.06
N PRO A 465 -11.56 -13.81 -30.39
CA PRO A 465 -10.39 -14.68 -30.33
C PRO A 465 -10.73 -16.04 -29.70
N ARG A 466 -10.23 -17.14 -30.29
CA ARG A 466 -10.37 -18.51 -29.70
C ARG A 466 -9.64 -18.70 -28.37
N ARG A 467 -8.79 -17.75 -27.97
CA ARG A 467 -8.10 -17.72 -26.67
C ARG A 467 -8.39 -16.39 -25.99
N ALA A 468 -9.15 -16.43 -24.89
CA ALA A 468 -9.41 -15.24 -24.10
C ALA A 468 -8.11 -14.73 -23.46
N ARG A 469 -7.82 -13.43 -23.65
CA ARG A 469 -6.67 -12.73 -23.07
C ARG A 469 -6.77 -12.68 -21.54
N ARG A 470 -5.63 -12.68 -20.85
CA ARG A 470 -5.59 -12.57 -19.38
C ARG A 470 -5.60 -11.10 -18.97
N THR A 471 -6.42 -10.77 -17.97
CA THR A 471 -6.39 -9.49 -17.25
C THR A 471 -5.64 -9.68 -15.92
N HIS A 472 -4.67 -8.84 -15.63
CA HIS A 472 -3.81 -8.98 -14.45
C HIS A 472 -4.46 -8.37 -13.18
N SER A 473 -4.51 -9.13 -12.08
CA SER A 473 -5.09 -8.77 -10.75
C SER A 473 -4.03 -8.33 -9.72
N GLY A 474 -4.28 -7.37 -8.82
CA GLY A 474 -3.32 -6.93 -7.78
C GLY A 474 -2.47 -5.75 -8.23
N ALA A 475 -3.13 -4.62 -8.52
CA ALA A 475 -2.53 -3.52 -9.25
C ALA A 475 -1.67 -2.64 -8.33
N GLU A 476 -2.09 -2.49 -7.08
CA GLU A 476 -1.55 -1.66 -6.02
C GLU A 476 -0.18 -2.19 -5.58
N ALA A 477 -0.13 -3.45 -5.16
CA ALA A 477 1.11 -4.15 -4.79
C ALA A 477 2.12 -4.14 -5.95
N ARG A 478 1.67 -4.34 -7.19
CA ARG A 478 2.55 -4.24 -8.37
C ARG A 478 3.07 -2.83 -8.61
N ALA A 479 2.25 -1.81 -8.41
CA ALA A 479 2.68 -0.43 -8.52
C ALA A 479 3.71 -0.09 -7.45
N ALA A 480 3.50 -0.53 -6.21
CA ALA A 480 4.47 -0.39 -5.13
C ALA A 480 5.80 -1.11 -5.45
N VAL A 481 5.74 -2.35 -5.97
CA VAL A 481 6.93 -3.06 -6.47
C VAL A 481 7.63 -2.26 -7.57
N ARG A 482 6.90 -1.78 -8.59
CA ARG A 482 7.49 -1.01 -9.71
C ARG A 482 8.14 0.28 -9.22
N ALA A 483 7.46 1.02 -8.34
CA ALA A 483 7.97 2.23 -7.71
C ALA A 483 9.25 1.94 -6.90
N ALA A 484 9.26 0.85 -6.13
CA ALA A 484 10.43 0.41 -5.38
C ALA A 484 11.59 -0.03 -6.28
N LEU A 485 11.31 -0.68 -7.42
CA LEU A 485 12.32 -1.15 -8.37
C LEU A 485 12.83 -0.05 -9.32
N ARG A 486 12.25 1.16 -9.32
CA ARG A 486 12.57 2.24 -10.25
C ARG A 486 12.59 1.81 -11.73
N ARG A 487 11.82 0.78 -12.08
CA ARG A 487 11.70 0.38 -13.48
C ARG A 487 10.85 1.44 -14.19
N PRO A 488 11.33 2.05 -15.29
CA PRO A 488 10.44 2.81 -16.15
C PRO A 488 9.27 1.89 -16.51
N VAL A 489 8.05 2.44 -16.46
CA VAL A 489 6.87 1.74 -16.95
C VAL A 489 7.22 1.29 -18.37
N GLU A 490 7.31 -0.01 -18.61
CA GLU A 490 7.46 -0.51 -19.98
C GLU A 490 6.31 0.09 -20.78
N GLU A 491 6.67 0.93 -21.74
CA GLU A 491 5.73 1.57 -22.65
C GLU A 491 5.01 0.56 -23.57
N GLY A 492 5.27 -0.74 -23.39
CA GLY A 492 4.97 -1.81 -24.34
C GLY A 492 3.55 -2.38 -24.32
N ASP A 493 2.88 -2.45 -23.15
CA ASP A 493 1.58 -3.15 -23.07
C ASP A 493 0.36 -2.22 -22.85
N GLU A 494 0.57 -1.00 -22.37
CA GLU A 494 -0.52 -0.09 -22.01
C GLU A 494 -0.51 1.26 -22.76
N LYS A 495 0.51 1.53 -23.59
CA LYS A 495 0.33 2.44 -24.73
C LYS A 495 -0.42 1.69 -25.83
N HIS A 496 -1.69 1.38 -25.61
CA HIS A 496 -2.61 1.32 -26.75
C HIS A 496 -2.75 2.75 -27.27
N ARG A 497 -1.73 3.27 -27.97
CA ARG A 497 -2.04 4.00 -29.20
C ARG A 497 -2.55 2.89 -30.11
N PRO A 498 -3.84 2.85 -30.49
CA PRO A 498 -4.30 1.86 -31.45
C PRO A 498 -3.63 2.16 -32.80
N ALA A 499 -2.39 1.71 -32.95
CA ALA A 499 -1.65 1.66 -34.18
C ALA A 499 -2.20 0.47 -34.96
N SER A 500 -3.35 0.69 -35.61
CA SER A 500 -3.78 0.07 -36.88
C SER A 500 -5.29 -0.15 -37.03
N ARG A 501 -6.12 0.01 -35.98
CA ARG A 501 -7.59 -0.14 -36.10
C ARG A 501 -8.34 0.89 -35.27
N ARG A 502 -8.52 2.09 -35.84
CA ARG A 502 -9.23 3.20 -35.19
C ARG A 502 -10.69 2.88 -34.83
N SER A 503 -11.28 1.82 -35.38
CA SER A 503 -12.72 1.50 -35.26
C SER A 503 -13.07 0.38 -34.28
N GLU A 504 -12.11 -0.26 -33.61
CA GLU A 504 -12.42 -1.30 -32.61
C GLU A 504 -12.71 -0.69 -31.22
N PRO A 505 -13.70 -1.21 -30.47
CA PRO A 505 -14.02 -0.72 -29.14
C PRO A 505 -12.90 -1.04 -28.14
N ILE A 506 -12.60 -0.08 -27.28
CA ILE A 506 -11.75 -0.26 -26.10
C ILE A 506 -12.63 -0.74 -24.95
N VAL A 507 -12.28 -1.90 -24.38
CA VAL A 507 -13.00 -2.49 -23.25
C VAL A 507 -12.06 -2.60 -22.07
N LEU A 508 -12.41 -1.94 -20.97
CA LEU A 508 -11.61 -1.89 -19.74
C LEU A 508 -12.42 -2.48 -18.59
N ALA A 509 -11.80 -3.38 -17.84
CA ALA A 509 -12.38 -3.95 -16.62
C ALA A 509 -11.85 -3.21 -15.38
N SER A 510 -12.61 -3.17 -14.31
CA SER A 510 -12.26 -2.53 -13.04
C SER A 510 -12.99 -3.29 -11.94
N GLY A 511 -12.44 -4.46 -11.58
CA GLY A 511 -13.12 -5.48 -10.80
C GLY A 511 -14.42 -5.95 -11.47
N ASN A 512 -15.57 -5.66 -10.86
CA ASN A 512 -16.89 -6.00 -11.38
C ASN A 512 -17.58 -4.85 -12.16
N LEU A 513 -16.84 -3.77 -12.43
CA LEU A 513 -17.21 -2.67 -13.32
C LEU A 513 -16.49 -2.80 -14.66
N GLY A 514 -17.20 -2.55 -15.76
CA GLY A 514 -16.68 -2.53 -17.12
C GLY A 514 -16.95 -1.19 -17.80
N LEU A 515 -16.04 -0.77 -18.67
CA LEU A 515 -16.12 0.48 -19.42
C LEU A 515 -15.87 0.16 -20.90
N VAL A 516 -16.77 0.64 -21.77
CA VAL A 516 -16.64 0.50 -23.22
C VAL A 516 -16.58 1.87 -23.85
N SER A 517 -15.52 2.11 -24.64
CA SER A 517 -15.33 3.36 -25.38
C SER A 517 -15.02 3.10 -26.85
N PHE A 518 -15.59 3.90 -27.75
CA PHE A 518 -15.33 3.90 -29.19
C PHE A 518 -14.32 5.01 -29.53
N PRO A 519 -13.05 4.68 -29.78
CA PRO A 519 -11.96 5.67 -29.86
C PRO A 519 -11.97 6.51 -31.14
N ASP A 520 -12.74 6.15 -32.16
CA ASP A 520 -12.93 6.95 -33.38
C ASP A 520 -13.96 8.08 -33.23
N VAL A 521 -14.78 8.04 -32.19
CA VAL A 521 -15.79 9.07 -31.91
C VAL A 521 -15.30 9.97 -30.76
N PRO A 522 -15.23 11.30 -30.94
CA PRO A 522 -14.65 12.21 -29.95
C PRO A 522 -15.58 12.52 -28.77
N HIS A 523 -16.89 12.32 -28.91
CA HIS A 523 -17.90 12.54 -27.86
C HIS A 523 -18.39 11.23 -27.24
N ARG A 524 -19.06 11.30 -26.09
CA ARG A 524 -19.78 10.15 -25.50
C ARG A 524 -20.98 9.81 -26.39
N MET A 525 -20.96 8.64 -27.02
CA MET A 525 -21.99 8.21 -27.95
C MET A 525 -23.34 8.04 -27.27
N SER A 526 -24.41 8.39 -27.98
CA SER A 526 -25.78 8.10 -27.57
C SER A 526 -26.13 6.62 -27.77
N LYS A 527 -27.16 6.17 -27.08
CA LYS A 527 -27.79 4.85 -27.23
C LYS A 527 -28.21 4.67 -28.68
N GLU A 528 -28.81 5.69 -29.28
CA GLU A 528 -29.28 5.71 -30.66
C GLU A 528 -28.12 5.58 -31.65
N GLU A 529 -27.01 6.30 -31.44
CA GLU A 529 -25.78 6.16 -32.23
C GLU A 529 -25.17 4.74 -32.09
N ILE A 530 -25.14 4.19 -30.87
CA ILE A 530 -24.63 2.84 -30.61
C ILE A 530 -25.51 1.79 -31.27
N ASP A 531 -26.83 1.88 -31.16
CA ASP A 531 -27.80 0.95 -31.77
C ASP A 531 -27.72 1.02 -33.31
N ALA A 532 -27.56 2.23 -33.89
CA ALA A 532 -27.39 2.38 -35.34
C ALA A 532 -26.09 1.74 -35.84
N ARG A 533 -24.99 1.87 -35.08
CA ARG A 533 -23.67 1.36 -35.46
C ARG A 533 -23.49 -0.13 -35.15
N HIS A 534 -24.04 -0.60 -34.04
CA HIS A 534 -23.90 -1.95 -33.50
C HIS A 534 -25.24 -2.46 -32.94
N PRO A 535 -26.21 -2.82 -33.80
CA PRO A 535 -27.61 -3.08 -33.40
C PRO A 535 -27.79 -4.19 -32.35
N ALA A 536 -26.84 -5.12 -32.24
CA ALA A 536 -26.90 -6.21 -31.28
C ALA A 536 -26.21 -5.89 -29.95
N LEU A 537 -25.39 -4.83 -29.84
CA LEU A 537 -24.46 -4.65 -28.71
C LEU A 537 -25.18 -4.43 -27.38
N LEU A 538 -26.01 -3.38 -27.27
CA LEU A 538 -26.67 -3.03 -26.02
C LEU A 538 -27.63 -4.14 -25.58
N THR A 539 -28.41 -4.68 -26.52
CA THR A 539 -29.31 -5.82 -26.28
C THR A 539 -28.56 -7.06 -25.81
N THR A 540 -27.41 -7.39 -26.41
CA THR A 540 -26.58 -8.54 -26.00
C THR A 540 -26.03 -8.36 -24.59
N LEU A 541 -25.53 -7.16 -24.27
CA LEU A 541 -24.99 -6.87 -22.95
C LEU A 541 -26.08 -6.87 -21.88
N ALA A 542 -27.17 -6.12 -22.08
CA ALA A 542 -28.24 -5.97 -21.09
C ALA A 542 -28.98 -7.28 -20.78
N ASN A 543 -29.09 -8.20 -21.75
CA ASN A 543 -29.74 -9.50 -21.54
C ASN A 543 -28.78 -10.61 -21.10
N HIS A 544 -27.48 -10.36 -21.01
CA HIS A 544 -26.53 -11.36 -20.55
C HIS A 544 -26.70 -11.60 -19.04
N PRO A 545 -26.89 -12.85 -18.55
CA PRO A 545 -27.18 -13.12 -17.13
C PRO A 545 -26.04 -12.71 -16.17
N GLY A 546 -24.83 -12.50 -16.70
CA GLY A 546 -23.70 -12.00 -15.94
C GLY A 546 -23.60 -10.47 -15.81
N ILE A 547 -24.51 -9.72 -16.43
CA ILE A 547 -24.55 -8.25 -16.39
C ILE A 547 -25.78 -7.84 -15.57
N GLY A 548 -25.57 -6.91 -14.62
CA GLY A 548 -26.64 -6.39 -13.78
C GLY A 548 -27.40 -5.28 -14.50
N PHE A 549 -26.65 -4.27 -14.96
CA PHE A 549 -27.20 -3.15 -15.70
C PHE A 549 -26.13 -2.43 -16.54
N LEU A 550 -26.58 -1.60 -17.47
CA LEU A 550 -25.77 -0.67 -18.25
C LEU A 550 -26.19 0.77 -17.95
N LEU A 551 -25.24 1.71 -17.94
CA LEU A 551 -25.53 3.14 -18.02
C LEU A 551 -25.07 3.66 -19.37
N VAL A 552 -26.00 4.24 -20.13
CA VAL A 552 -25.77 4.85 -21.45
C VAL A 552 -26.46 6.21 -21.53
N ARG A 553 -26.04 7.05 -22.48
CA ARG A 553 -26.70 8.33 -22.77
C ARG A 553 -27.74 8.14 -23.87
N SER A 554 -28.98 8.59 -23.71
CA SER A 554 -29.97 8.69 -24.79
C SER A 554 -30.14 10.15 -25.22
N GLU A 555 -30.40 10.36 -26.50
CA GLU A 555 -30.77 11.67 -27.05
C GLU A 555 -32.16 12.13 -26.58
N GLU A 556 -33.11 11.20 -26.40
CA GLU A 556 -34.49 11.50 -26.04
C GLU A 556 -34.67 11.72 -24.53
N HIS A 557 -34.09 10.83 -23.72
CA HIS A 557 -34.36 10.77 -22.27
C HIS A 557 -33.19 11.23 -21.40
N GLY A 558 -32.11 11.73 -22.00
CA GLY A 558 -30.84 11.90 -21.30
C GLY A 558 -30.28 10.52 -20.91
N ALA A 559 -29.56 10.43 -19.80
CA ALA A 559 -29.00 9.15 -19.39
C ALA A 559 -30.07 8.14 -18.93
N VAL A 560 -29.88 6.88 -19.32
CA VAL A 560 -30.79 5.77 -19.03
C VAL A 560 -30.02 4.57 -18.47
N VAL A 561 -30.67 3.83 -17.57
CA VAL A 561 -30.21 2.53 -17.10
C VAL A 561 -30.91 1.44 -17.90
N LEU A 562 -30.12 0.58 -18.56
CA LEU A 562 -30.61 -0.58 -19.28
C LEU A 562 -30.41 -1.86 -18.47
N GLY A 563 -31.34 -2.80 -18.59
CA GLY A 563 -31.23 -4.13 -17.97
C GLY A 563 -31.97 -5.21 -18.74
N ALA A 564 -31.96 -6.42 -18.18
CA ALA A 564 -32.55 -7.59 -18.82
C ALA A 564 -34.04 -7.41 -19.13
N ARG A 565 -34.53 -8.16 -20.13
CA ARG A 565 -35.93 -8.15 -20.59
C ARG A 565 -36.41 -6.78 -21.10
N GLY A 566 -35.49 -5.98 -21.66
CA GLY A 566 -35.81 -4.67 -22.25
C GLY A 566 -36.11 -3.59 -21.21
N ALA A 567 -35.61 -3.74 -19.99
CA ALA A 567 -35.75 -2.68 -18.99
C ALA A 567 -34.93 -1.46 -19.42
N GLU A 568 -35.57 -0.30 -19.49
CA GLU A 568 -34.97 0.98 -19.81
C GLU A 568 -35.60 2.04 -18.90
N ILE A 569 -34.79 2.62 -18.02
CA ILE A 569 -35.25 3.56 -17.00
C ILE A 569 -34.43 4.86 -17.10
N PRO A 570 -35.05 6.01 -17.41
CA PRO A 570 -34.39 7.31 -17.31
C PRO A 570 -33.87 7.59 -15.90
N LEU A 571 -32.70 8.23 -15.79
CA LEU A 571 -32.08 8.54 -14.49
C LEU A 571 -32.98 9.39 -13.57
N ALA A 572 -33.84 10.22 -14.17
CA ALA A 572 -34.82 11.03 -13.45
C ALA A 572 -35.91 10.19 -12.75
N ASP A 573 -36.17 8.97 -13.21
CA ASP A 573 -37.26 8.12 -12.73
C ASP A 573 -36.80 7.07 -11.71
N LEU A 574 -35.49 6.94 -11.46
CA LEU A 574 -34.91 5.87 -10.63
C LEU A 574 -35.42 5.87 -9.18
N ASP A 575 -35.85 7.02 -8.64
CA ASP A 575 -36.35 7.10 -7.25
C ASP A 575 -37.72 6.42 -7.09
N GLY A 576 -38.57 6.49 -8.11
CA GLY A 576 -39.88 5.84 -8.13
C GLY A 576 -39.87 4.45 -8.79
N ARG A 577 -38.88 4.19 -9.64
CA ARG A 577 -38.75 2.96 -10.44
C ARG A 577 -37.28 2.53 -10.49
N PRO A 578 -36.73 1.89 -9.44
CA PRO A 578 -35.31 1.54 -9.42
C PRO A 578 -34.93 0.52 -10.50
N GLY A 579 -35.89 -0.26 -11.00
CA GLY A 579 -35.68 -1.17 -12.12
C GLY A 579 -34.49 -2.11 -11.89
N PRO A 580 -33.52 -2.18 -12.81
CA PRO A 580 -32.30 -2.99 -12.64
C PRO A 580 -31.46 -2.64 -11.40
N LEU A 581 -31.64 -1.47 -10.78
CA LEU A 581 -30.91 -1.05 -9.59
C LEU A 581 -31.53 -1.52 -8.27
N ALA A 582 -32.69 -2.19 -8.29
CA ALA A 582 -33.45 -2.52 -7.08
C ALA A 582 -32.62 -3.28 -6.02
N ASP A 583 -31.74 -4.18 -6.45
CA ASP A 583 -30.92 -5.00 -5.55
C ASP A 583 -29.64 -4.28 -5.08
N PHE A 584 -29.27 -3.12 -5.65
CA PHE A 584 -27.99 -2.46 -5.38
C PHE A 584 -28.01 -1.48 -4.19
N GLY A 585 -29.17 -1.33 -3.55
CA GLY A 585 -29.37 -0.50 -2.37
C GLY A 585 -29.75 0.96 -2.66
N ALA A 586 -30.16 1.68 -1.62
CA ALA A 586 -30.82 2.98 -1.73
C ALA A 586 -29.98 4.09 -2.42
N HIS A 587 -28.65 4.05 -2.30
CA HIS A 587 -27.75 5.06 -2.87
C HIS A 587 -27.26 4.72 -4.29
N ALA A 588 -27.70 3.60 -4.87
CA ALA A 588 -27.26 3.18 -6.20
C ALA A 588 -27.65 4.20 -7.28
N ALA A 589 -28.88 4.74 -7.22
CA ALA A 589 -29.35 5.74 -8.18
C ALA A 589 -28.50 7.02 -8.13
N ASP A 590 -28.17 7.50 -6.93
CA ASP A 590 -27.33 8.69 -6.74
C ASP A 590 -25.89 8.48 -7.21
N ALA A 591 -25.33 7.29 -6.96
CA ALA A 591 -24.01 6.93 -7.47
C ALA A 591 -24.01 6.90 -9.01
N VAL A 592 -25.03 6.32 -9.64
CA VAL A 592 -25.20 6.28 -11.10
C VAL A 592 -25.34 7.70 -11.69
N ARG A 593 -26.17 8.56 -11.09
CA ARG A 593 -26.32 9.97 -11.50
C ARG A 593 -25.01 10.75 -11.38
N ARG A 594 -24.27 10.54 -10.28
CA ARG A 594 -22.98 11.19 -10.07
C ARG A 594 -21.98 10.78 -11.14
N THR A 595 -21.85 9.48 -11.43
CA THR A 595 -20.95 9.00 -12.49
C THR A 595 -21.37 9.53 -13.85
N ASP A 596 -22.67 9.56 -14.18
CA ASP A 596 -23.15 10.13 -15.45
C ASP A 596 -22.71 11.58 -15.69
N SER A 597 -22.57 12.37 -14.61
CA SER A 597 -22.12 13.77 -14.69
C SER A 597 -20.65 13.95 -15.06
N PHE A 598 -19.84 12.88 -15.03
CA PHE A 598 -18.40 12.99 -15.30
C PHE A 598 -18.11 13.17 -16.80
N PRO A 599 -17.26 14.14 -17.17
CA PRO A 599 -16.80 14.33 -18.55
C PRO A 599 -16.20 13.07 -19.19
N HIS A 600 -15.46 12.26 -18.42
CA HIS A 600 -14.78 11.05 -18.92
C HIS A 600 -15.57 9.76 -18.70
N THR A 601 -16.88 9.83 -18.43
CA THR A 601 -17.73 8.63 -18.43
C THR A 601 -17.73 7.96 -19.79
N ALA A 602 -17.58 6.63 -19.79
CA ALA A 602 -17.49 5.84 -21.00
C ALA A 602 -18.80 5.87 -21.82
N ASP A 603 -18.73 5.45 -23.08
CA ASP A 603 -19.92 5.33 -23.93
C ASP A 603 -20.92 4.35 -23.30
N ILE A 604 -20.41 3.26 -22.74
CA ILE A 604 -21.20 2.29 -21.97
C ILE A 604 -20.45 1.98 -20.67
N MET A 605 -21.10 2.27 -19.54
CA MET A 605 -20.68 1.73 -18.24
C MET A 605 -21.44 0.43 -17.99
N VAL A 606 -20.75 -0.61 -17.55
CA VAL A 606 -21.29 -1.97 -17.37
C VAL A 606 -21.07 -2.41 -15.93
N ASN A 607 -22.14 -2.57 -15.16
CA ASN A 607 -22.01 -3.21 -13.86
C ASN A 607 -22.35 -4.70 -13.99
N SER A 608 -21.54 -5.57 -13.41
CA SER A 608 -21.85 -6.99 -13.45
C SER A 608 -23.06 -7.34 -12.57
N TRP A 609 -23.52 -8.57 -12.73
CA TRP A 609 -24.57 -9.14 -11.89
C TRP A 609 -24.16 -9.17 -10.41
N TYR A 610 -25.16 -9.01 -9.55
CA TYR A 610 -25.04 -9.03 -8.09
C TYR A 610 -26.09 -9.98 -7.49
N ASP A 611 -25.65 -10.82 -6.54
CA ASP A 611 -26.52 -11.65 -5.70
C ASP A 611 -26.71 -10.98 -4.33
N PRO A 612 -27.91 -10.49 -3.99
CA PRO A 612 -28.16 -9.93 -2.66
C PRO A 612 -28.14 -10.96 -1.54
N ALA A 613 -28.38 -12.25 -1.82
CA ALA A 613 -28.43 -13.29 -0.78
C ALA A 613 -27.03 -13.67 -0.29
N GLU A 614 -26.13 -13.97 -1.22
CA GLU A 614 -24.75 -14.40 -0.93
C GLU A 614 -23.74 -13.23 -0.93
N GLY A 615 -24.18 -12.05 -1.37
CA GLY A 615 -23.30 -10.89 -1.53
C GLY A 615 -22.33 -11.02 -2.71
N GLU A 616 -22.54 -11.98 -3.62
CA GLU A 616 -21.63 -12.28 -4.71
C GLU A 616 -21.72 -11.29 -5.87
N VAL A 617 -20.57 -10.97 -6.47
CA VAL A 617 -20.50 -10.24 -7.75
C VAL A 617 -19.64 -10.98 -8.75
N LEU A 618 -19.83 -10.68 -10.04
CA LEU A 618 -18.99 -11.24 -11.09
C LEU A 618 -17.86 -10.31 -11.48
N ALA A 619 -16.64 -10.64 -11.09
CA ALA A 619 -15.46 -9.87 -11.51
C ALA A 619 -15.22 -10.04 -13.02
N PHE A 620 -15.07 -8.95 -13.75
CA PHE A 620 -14.57 -8.97 -15.12
C PHE A 620 -13.05 -9.24 -15.20
N GLU A 621 -12.37 -9.16 -14.06
CA GLU A 621 -10.94 -9.47 -13.89
C GLU A 621 -10.69 -10.86 -13.30
N GLU A 622 -9.43 -11.31 -13.29
CA GLU A 622 -9.03 -12.58 -12.66
C GLU A 622 -8.94 -12.46 -11.12
N GLN A 623 -10.08 -12.13 -10.49
CA GLN A 623 -10.22 -11.85 -9.06
C GLN A 623 -11.45 -12.57 -8.48
N ILE A 624 -11.31 -13.15 -7.28
CA ILE A 624 -12.42 -13.83 -6.56
C ILE A 624 -12.88 -13.09 -5.30
N GLY A 625 -12.08 -12.15 -4.81
CA GLY A 625 -12.57 -10.99 -4.07
C GLY A 625 -12.50 -9.81 -5.02
N SER A 626 -13.58 -9.07 -5.20
CA SER A 626 -13.68 -8.02 -6.21
C SER A 626 -14.21 -6.73 -5.61
N HIS A 627 -13.79 -5.62 -6.19
CA HIS A 627 -14.29 -4.29 -5.89
C HIS A 627 -14.22 -3.40 -7.14
N GLY A 628 -15.03 -2.35 -7.18
CA GLY A 628 -15.03 -1.29 -8.18
C GLY A 628 -16.39 -0.98 -8.77
N GLY A 629 -17.30 -1.93 -8.80
CA GLY A 629 -18.68 -1.71 -9.17
C GLY A 629 -19.59 -1.46 -7.96
N LEU A 630 -20.88 -1.56 -8.22
CA LEU A 630 -21.92 -1.63 -7.21
C LEU A 630 -22.24 -3.08 -6.86
N GLY A 631 -22.74 -3.29 -5.63
CA GLY A 631 -23.25 -4.57 -5.12
C GLY A 631 -22.33 -5.23 -4.07
N GLY A 632 -22.92 -5.73 -3.00
CA GLY A 632 -22.24 -6.50 -1.96
C GLY A 632 -21.34 -5.67 -1.03
N ALA A 633 -20.45 -6.35 -0.31
CA ALA A 633 -19.61 -5.75 0.72
C ALA A 633 -18.55 -4.76 0.20
N GLN A 634 -18.25 -4.76 -1.10
CA GLN A 634 -17.28 -3.81 -1.70
C GLN A 634 -17.61 -2.34 -1.44
N GLY A 635 -18.91 -2.00 -1.37
CA GLY A 635 -19.39 -0.64 -1.12
C GLY A 635 -19.53 -0.27 0.35
N HIS A 636 -19.10 -1.13 1.28
CA HIS A 636 -19.33 -0.97 2.73
C HIS A 636 -18.02 -0.94 3.55
N PRO A 637 -17.13 0.04 3.35
CA PRO A 637 -15.98 0.31 4.21
C PRO A 637 -16.34 0.92 5.57
N PHE A 638 -15.33 1.26 6.38
CA PHE A 638 -15.52 1.77 7.74
C PHE A 638 -14.55 2.89 8.14
N LEU A 639 -14.93 3.63 9.20
CA LEU A 639 -14.10 4.48 10.02
C LEU A 639 -14.10 3.95 11.47
N LEU A 640 -12.92 3.68 12.01
CA LEU A 640 -12.69 3.33 13.41
C LEU A 640 -11.88 4.46 14.05
N ALA A 641 -12.55 5.32 14.81
CA ALA A 641 -11.97 6.55 15.33
C ALA A 641 -12.10 6.65 16.86
N PRO A 642 -11.14 7.28 17.56
CA PRO A 642 -11.24 7.51 18.99
C PRO A 642 -12.49 8.31 19.39
N GLU A 643 -13.09 7.98 20.53
CA GLU A 643 -14.25 8.70 21.09
C GLU A 643 -13.96 10.17 21.47
N ALA A 644 -12.68 10.55 21.50
CA ALA A 644 -12.25 11.94 21.69
C ALA A 644 -12.56 12.85 20.49
N PHE A 645 -12.90 12.28 19.33
CA PHE A 645 -13.32 13.02 18.16
C PHE A 645 -14.84 13.11 18.08
N SER A 646 -15.35 14.17 17.47
CA SER A 646 -16.77 14.27 17.18
C SER A 646 -17.25 13.12 16.27
N PRO A 647 -18.51 12.65 16.40
CA PRO A 647 -19.05 11.61 15.52
C PRO A 647 -18.91 12.00 14.04
N PRO A 648 -18.54 11.07 13.12
CA PRO A 648 -18.34 11.39 11.71
C PRO A 648 -19.51 12.20 11.11
N VAL A 649 -20.73 11.74 11.36
CA VAL A 649 -21.98 12.35 10.89
C VAL A 649 -22.98 12.44 12.03
N ALA A 650 -24.02 13.26 11.85
CA ALA A 650 -25.13 13.34 12.78
C ALA A 650 -25.88 12.00 12.87
N LYS A 651 -26.55 11.76 14.00
CA LYS A 651 -27.30 10.51 14.22
C LYS A 651 -28.40 10.38 13.15
N GLY A 652 -28.46 9.23 12.50
CA GLY A 652 -29.44 8.93 11.45
C GLY A 652 -29.02 9.37 10.04
N VAL A 653 -27.87 10.04 9.91
CA VAL A 653 -27.27 10.36 8.60
C VAL A 653 -26.26 9.27 8.26
N GLU A 654 -26.25 8.85 6.99
CA GLU A 654 -25.25 7.91 6.47
C GLU A 654 -24.09 8.68 5.84
N LEU A 655 -22.86 8.19 6.06
CA LEU A 655 -21.67 8.77 5.43
C LEU A 655 -21.52 8.19 4.02
N VAL A 656 -21.61 9.03 3.00
CA VAL A 656 -21.61 8.60 1.59
C VAL A 656 -20.53 9.33 0.80
N GLY A 657 -19.69 8.57 0.10
CA GLY A 657 -18.64 9.06 -0.77
C GLY A 657 -17.35 9.48 -0.05
N ALA A 658 -16.25 9.36 -0.78
CA ALA A 658 -14.91 9.65 -0.25
C ALA A 658 -14.72 11.13 0.12
N GLN A 659 -15.43 12.03 -0.56
CA GLN A 659 -15.40 13.48 -0.27
C GLN A 659 -15.95 13.81 1.13
N GLN A 660 -17.03 13.15 1.56
CA GLN A 660 -17.56 13.36 2.91
C GLN A 660 -16.59 12.83 3.97
N VAL A 661 -15.92 11.70 3.70
CA VAL A 661 -14.84 11.19 4.57
C VAL A 661 -13.73 12.22 4.71
N HIS A 662 -13.29 12.86 3.63
CA HIS A 662 -12.30 13.94 3.69
C HIS A 662 -12.73 15.06 4.64
N HIS A 663 -13.99 15.53 4.56
CA HIS A 663 -14.50 16.56 5.46
C HIS A 663 -14.46 16.11 6.93
N VAL A 664 -14.78 14.85 7.22
CA VAL A 664 -14.68 14.27 8.56
C VAL A 664 -13.23 14.29 9.05
N LEU A 665 -12.29 13.75 8.26
CA LEU A 665 -10.88 13.69 8.66
C LEU A 665 -10.28 15.10 8.84
N ARG A 666 -10.63 16.03 7.95
CA ARG A 666 -10.20 17.43 8.04
C ARG A 666 -10.75 18.10 9.30
N ARG A 667 -12.01 17.84 9.66
CA ARG A 667 -12.61 18.33 10.91
C ARG A 667 -11.88 17.76 12.12
N TRP A 668 -11.59 16.47 12.15
CA TRP A 668 -10.85 15.82 13.23
C TRP A 668 -9.43 16.38 13.39
N LEU A 669 -8.73 16.68 12.30
CA LEU A 669 -7.43 17.36 12.38
C LEU A 669 -7.53 18.73 13.05
N ARG A 670 -8.59 19.50 12.76
CA ARG A 670 -8.85 20.79 13.42
C ARG A 670 -9.17 20.62 14.90
N GLU A 671 -10.00 19.65 15.26
CA GLU A 671 -10.33 19.30 16.65
C GLU A 671 -9.09 18.89 17.46
N GLY A 672 -8.13 18.20 16.83
CA GLY A 672 -6.86 17.81 17.45
C GLY A 672 -5.87 18.97 17.62
N SER A 673 -6.00 20.03 16.83
CA SER A 673 -5.07 21.16 16.80
C SER A 673 -5.46 22.31 17.74
N GLY A 674 -6.67 22.28 18.33
CA GLY A 674 -7.21 23.34 19.18
C GLY A 674 -7.75 24.56 18.38
N PRO A 675 -8.42 25.52 19.05
CA PRO A 675 -8.93 26.73 18.40
C PRO A 675 -7.78 27.53 17.79
N GLN A 676 -7.87 27.80 16.49
CA GLN A 676 -6.92 28.65 15.78
C GLN A 676 -7.17 30.11 16.19
N VAL A 677 -6.21 30.73 16.90
CA VAL A 677 -6.23 32.19 17.12
C VAL A 677 -5.53 32.82 15.92
N PRO A 678 -6.20 33.66 15.11
CA PRO A 678 -5.55 34.38 14.03
C PRO A 678 -4.38 35.20 14.59
N LEU A 679 -3.22 35.13 13.94
CA LEU A 679 -2.12 36.03 14.25
C LEU A 679 -2.50 37.42 13.74
N ASP A 680 -2.52 38.38 14.65
CA ASP A 680 -2.72 39.80 14.33
C ASP A 680 -1.57 40.25 13.39
N GLU A 681 -1.90 40.71 12.19
CA GLU A 681 -0.93 41.14 11.17
C GLU A 681 -0.10 42.36 11.59
N SER A 682 -0.39 42.94 12.76
CA SER A 682 0.20 44.19 13.26
C SER A 682 1.64 44.09 13.80
N ARG A 683 2.39 43.02 13.52
CA ARG A 683 3.79 42.86 13.98
C ARG A 683 4.81 42.56 12.87
N HIS A 684 4.47 42.85 11.62
CA HIS A 684 5.48 42.96 10.56
C HIS A 684 5.83 44.44 10.34
N GLU A 685 6.63 45.01 11.24
CA GLU A 685 7.48 46.14 10.85
C GLU A 685 8.64 45.57 10.01
N PRO A 686 8.77 45.95 8.73
CA PRO A 686 9.90 45.52 7.92
C PRO A 686 11.19 46.15 8.47
N ALA A 687 12.20 45.32 8.71
CA ALA A 687 13.54 45.80 9.06
C ALA A 687 14.14 46.65 7.92
N PRO A 688 14.91 47.71 8.20
CA PRO A 688 15.44 48.60 7.16
C PRO A 688 16.44 47.88 6.25
N ASP A 689 16.32 48.11 4.95
CA ASP A 689 17.17 47.59 3.88
C ASP A 689 18.67 47.83 4.12
N ALA A 690 19.45 46.74 4.18
CA ALA A 690 20.89 46.80 3.99
C ALA A 690 21.20 46.60 2.51
N SER A 691 21.35 47.71 1.78
CA SER A 691 21.78 47.73 0.38
C SER A 691 23.19 47.15 0.22
N PHE A 692 23.32 46.04 -0.51
CA PHE A 692 24.62 45.56 -1.00
C PHE A 692 25.05 46.39 -2.22
N THR A 693 26.06 47.25 -2.04
CA THR A 693 26.77 47.94 -3.11
C THR A 693 27.64 46.95 -3.88
N ALA A 694 27.37 46.80 -5.19
CA ALA A 694 28.21 46.06 -6.12
C ALA A 694 29.51 46.85 -6.40
N ALA A 695 30.66 46.22 -6.19
CA ALA A 695 31.98 46.78 -6.49
C ALA A 695 32.25 46.74 -8.00
N THR A 696 32.52 47.90 -8.58
CA THR A 696 32.95 48.11 -9.96
C THR A 696 34.41 47.70 -10.14
N VAL A 697 34.69 46.83 -11.09
CA VAL A 697 36.06 46.42 -11.49
C VAL A 697 36.62 47.48 -12.45
N THR A 698 37.74 48.12 -12.09
CA THR A 698 38.53 48.98 -12.97
C THR A 698 39.58 48.16 -13.75
N PRO A 699 39.81 48.41 -15.05
CA PRO A 699 40.89 47.77 -15.81
C PRO A 699 42.25 48.38 -15.46
N GLN A 700 43.26 47.53 -15.25
CA GLN A 700 44.67 47.92 -15.19
C GLN A 700 45.21 48.09 -16.62
N ASP A 701 45.69 49.29 -16.93
CA ASP A 701 46.69 49.55 -17.96
C ASP A 701 48.06 49.38 -17.29
N ASP A 702 48.86 48.40 -17.71
CA ASP A 702 50.28 48.31 -17.41
C ASP A 702 51.06 48.44 -18.73
N SER A 703 51.76 49.56 -18.87
CA SER A 703 52.85 49.72 -19.82
C SER A 703 54.18 49.43 -19.11
N ALA A 704 54.71 48.22 -19.29
CA ALA A 704 56.13 47.89 -19.40
C ALA A 704 56.29 46.42 -19.84
#